data_AF-A0AAQ5XBG0-F1
#
_entry.id   AF-A0AAQ5XBG0-F1
#
_cell.length_a   1.000
_cell.length_b   1.000
_cell.length_c   1.000
_cell.angle_alpha   90.00
_cell.angle_beta   90.00
_cell.angle_gamma   90.00
#
_symmetry.space_group_name_H-M   'P 1'
#
loop_
_entity.id
_entity.type
_entity.pdbx_description
1 polymer ?
#
loop_
_entity_poly.entity_id
_entity_poly.type
_entity_poly.pdbx_seq_one_letter_code
_entity_poly.pdbx_strand_id
1 'polypeptide(L)'
;SQVTFQVQVQHTEDYPVDIYYLMDLSASMFDDLEMIKDLGSTLSKEMANLTSKFRMGFGSFVEKPVLPFIKITEEELANPCREVGFTCLPTFGYKHVLSLTSNTDKFNEIITMQHVSANVDVPECGFDAVMQAAVCGEKIGWRNDSMRLLVFVSDADSHFGMDSKMAGIVIPNDGQCHLDANNEYSMSTLQEYPTLGQLVDKVVENNILLIFAVTEEQERNYRNYANLIPGATVGVLATDSQNILELIVTAYKELRSEIELEVLGDTEKLQMSFTTICPNGTVLPDLKRCSNIKPGETVVFNVSVELPGCLAGVRHFSLKPVGLQDSLEVELESLCSCDCQQPPEANSSQCAESQGAFQCGVCVCQPGFLGAQCECNEESALLSNCRANNESELCNGQGECYCGQCVCHASSFGRIYGSYCECDNYSCVRFRGELCGGHGVCDCGECRCESGWTGEYCNCSSSTEACTSEDGVLCSGRGKCECGRCVCSVAGASGDKCEKCPTCGDACSSARACVECHLQDKDDAELCDQRCSLPPYGYVCSRFFSDYDKGPSTPCTLMMENECWVSFHVLQDETGTSAYNPQIYGCPEPPNIPMIILGVSLSVVCIGIILLAVWKVLVSVHDRKEVAKFEAERAKAKWQSGTNPLFRSSTSTFKNVTYKNTEREKIITMDHY
;
A
#
# COMPACT_ATOMS: atom_id res chain seq x y z
N SER A 1 -2.58 -16.59 35.61
CA SER A 1 -1.53 -17.57 35.93
C SER A 1 -0.75 -17.89 34.67
N GLN A 2 0.57 -17.89 34.74
CA GLN A 2 1.46 -18.15 33.62
C GLN A 2 2.02 -19.57 33.70
N VAL A 3 2.04 -20.28 32.57
CA VAL A 3 2.66 -21.60 32.43
C VAL A 3 3.69 -21.53 31.31
N THR A 4 4.89 -22.03 31.56
CA THR A 4 5.97 -22.09 30.57
C THR A 4 6.32 -23.54 30.28
N PHE A 5 6.41 -23.89 29.00
CA PHE A 5 6.84 -25.20 28.53
C PHE A 5 7.87 -25.07 27.39
N GLN A 6 8.62 -26.13 27.12
CA GLN A 6 9.70 -26.13 26.14
C GLN A 6 9.30 -26.88 24.88
N VAL A 7 9.58 -26.29 23.72
CA VAL A 7 9.46 -26.91 22.40
C VAL A 7 10.86 -27.04 21.81
N GLN A 8 11.24 -28.25 21.40
CA GLN A 8 12.55 -28.51 20.80
C GLN A 8 12.37 -28.86 19.33
N VAL A 9 13.07 -28.14 18.46
CA VAL A 9 12.97 -28.31 17.01
C VAL A 9 14.37 -28.62 16.46
N GLN A 10 14.46 -29.61 15.58
CA GLN A 10 15.71 -30.04 14.98
C GLN A 10 15.51 -30.34 13.50
N HIS A 11 16.36 -29.78 12.65
CA HIS A 11 16.42 -30.15 11.23
C HIS A 11 17.19 -31.46 11.05
N THR A 12 16.54 -32.50 10.51
CA THR A 12 17.21 -33.76 10.16
C THR A 12 18.16 -33.56 8.98
N GLU A 13 19.33 -34.20 8.97
CA GLU A 13 20.34 -34.02 7.89
C GLU A 13 19.78 -34.31 6.49
N ASP A 14 19.06 -35.42 6.31
CA ASP A 14 18.51 -35.86 5.02
C ASP A 14 16.98 -35.77 4.99
N TYR A 15 16.46 -34.54 4.93
CA TYR A 15 15.01 -34.30 4.82
C TYR A 15 14.56 -34.33 3.35
N PRO A 16 13.40 -34.94 3.01
CA PRO A 16 12.93 -34.97 1.64
C PRO A 16 12.52 -33.59 1.12
N VAL A 17 12.79 -33.31 -0.16
CA VAL A 17 12.49 -32.02 -0.80
C VAL A 17 11.66 -32.21 -2.07
N ASP A 18 10.56 -31.47 -2.16
CA ASP A 18 9.73 -31.37 -3.36
C ASP A 18 9.86 -29.95 -3.91
N ILE A 19 10.22 -29.80 -5.18
CA ILE A 19 10.29 -28.52 -5.88
C ILE A 19 9.26 -28.51 -6.99
N TYR A 20 8.31 -27.58 -6.92
CA TYR A 20 7.40 -27.31 -8.03
C TYR A 20 7.81 -26.00 -8.70
N TYR A 21 8.21 -26.10 -9.96
CA TYR A 21 8.67 -24.96 -10.75
C TYR A 21 7.49 -24.35 -11.49
N LEU A 22 7.12 -23.14 -11.10
CA LEU A 22 5.97 -22.41 -11.61
C LEU A 22 6.46 -21.23 -12.45
N MET A 23 6.31 -21.34 -13.76
CA MET A 23 6.93 -20.43 -14.71
C MET A 23 5.90 -19.60 -15.47
N ASP A 24 6.18 -18.31 -15.56
CA ASP A 24 5.54 -17.41 -16.52
C ASP A 24 5.93 -17.80 -17.96
N LEU A 25 4.92 -18.00 -18.82
CA LEU A 25 5.10 -18.27 -20.24
C LEU A 25 4.57 -17.14 -21.12
N SER A 26 4.55 -15.91 -20.60
CA SER A 26 4.41 -14.70 -21.41
C SER A 26 5.51 -14.61 -22.48
N ALA A 27 5.33 -13.73 -23.47
CA ALA A 27 6.21 -13.69 -24.63
C ALA A 27 7.63 -13.19 -24.30
N SER A 28 7.79 -12.46 -23.19
CA SER A 28 9.09 -11.99 -22.72
C SER A 28 9.95 -13.14 -22.19
N MET A 29 9.35 -14.20 -21.66
CA MET A 29 10.05 -15.36 -21.07
C MET A 29 10.57 -16.37 -22.11
N PHE A 30 10.67 -15.98 -23.39
CA PHE A 30 11.04 -16.88 -24.49
C PHE A 30 12.50 -17.36 -24.39
N ASP A 31 13.43 -16.48 -24.05
CA ASP A 31 14.84 -16.81 -23.87
C ASP A 31 15.09 -17.58 -22.56
N ASP A 32 14.35 -17.28 -21.48
CA ASP A 32 14.37 -18.06 -20.25
C ASP A 32 14.01 -19.53 -20.52
N LEU A 33 12.98 -19.78 -21.33
CA LEU A 33 12.55 -21.14 -21.67
C LEU A 33 13.63 -21.94 -22.41
N GLU A 34 14.42 -21.27 -23.25
CA GLU A 34 15.57 -21.88 -23.93
C GLU A 34 16.69 -22.25 -22.94
N MET A 35 16.92 -21.41 -21.92
CA MET A 35 17.97 -21.60 -20.93
C MET A 35 17.66 -22.73 -19.93
N ILE A 36 16.38 -22.95 -19.58
CA ILE A 36 16.01 -23.94 -18.56
C ILE A 36 15.84 -25.38 -19.07
N LYS A 37 16.12 -25.66 -20.35
CA LYS A 37 15.99 -27.00 -20.95
C LYS A 37 16.76 -28.10 -20.21
N ASP A 38 17.93 -27.76 -19.68
CA ASP A 38 18.79 -28.69 -18.94
C ASP A 38 18.71 -28.51 -17.41
N LEU A 39 17.85 -27.60 -16.93
CA LEU A 39 17.74 -27.23 -15.52
C LEU A 39 17.38 -28.43 -14.64
N GLY A 40 16.44 -29.27 -15.05
CA GLY A 40 15.99 -30.42 -14.25
C GLY A 40 17.14 -31.38 -13.92
N SER A 41 17.96 -31.71 -14.91
CA SER A 41 19.14 -32.58 -14.72
C SER A 41 20.24 -31.94 -13.88
N THR A 42 20.45 -30.63 -14.03
CA THR A 42 21.51 -29.89 -13.32
C THR A 42 21.12 -29.67 -11.86
N LEU A 43 19.88 -29.23 -11.63
CA LEU A 43 19.31 -29.04 -10.30
C LEU A 43 19.26 -30.37 -9.54
N SER A 44 18.88 -31.47 -10.20
CA SER A 44 18.90 -32.78 -9.56
C SER A 44 20.29 -33.19 -9.08
N LYS A 45 21.36 -32.85 -9.80
CA LYS A 45 22.74 -33.17 -9.40
C LYS A 45 23.17 -32.34 -8.19
N GLU A 46 22.85 -31.06 -8.17
CA GLU A 46 23.15 -30.20 -7.02
C GLU A 46 22.34 -30.59 -5.78
N MET A 47 21.03 -30.85 -5.96
CA MET A 47 20.16 -31.26 -4.86
C MET A 47 20.51 -32.64 -4.31
N ALA A 48 21.09 -33.54 -5.12
CA ALA A 48 21.57 -34.84 -4.65
C ALA A 48 22.71 -34.73 -3.61
N ASN A 49 23.43 -33.61 -3.56
CA ASN A 49 24.43 -33.34 -2.52
C ASN A 49 23.79 -32.92 -1.19
N LEU A 50 22.51 -32.53 -1.20
CA LEU A 50 21.80 -31.94 -0.07
C LEU A 50 20.70 -32.85 0.48
N THR A 51 20.06 -33.65 -0.37
CA THR A 51 19.00 -34.60 0.00
C THR A 51 19.04 -35.81 -0.92
N SER A 52 18.80 -37.00 -0.36
CA SER A 52 18.69 -38.25 -1.13
C SER A 52 17.32 -38.40 -1.80
N LYS A 53 16.32 -37.63 -1.35
CA LYS A 53 14.91 -37.79 -1.73
C LYS A 53 14.36 -36.51 -2.37
N PHE A 54 14.77 -36.27 -3.60
CA PHE A 54 14.35 -35.13 -4.41
C PHE A 54 13.22 -35.49 -5.40
N ARG A 55 12.22 -34.60 -5.53
CA ARG A 55 11.24 -34.64 -6.63
C ARG A 55 11.06 -33.25 -7.24
N MET A 56 10.78 -33.22 -8.53
CA MET A 56 10.54 -31.99 -9.29
C MET A 56 9.25 -32.09 -10.11
N GLY A 57 8.55 -30.97 -10.21
CA GLY A 57 7.33 -30.80 -11.02
C GLY A 57 7.35 -29.46 -11.76
N PHE A 58 6.41 -29.29 -12.69
CA PHE A 58 6.33 -28.10 -13.54
C PHE A 58 4.88 -27.67 -13.75
N GLY A 59 4.67 -26.36 -13.69
CA GLY A 59 3.44 -25.69 -14.09
C GLY A 59 3.74 -24.37 -14.78
N SER A 60 2.79 -23.90 -15.57
CA SER A 60 2.92 -22.66 -16.33
C SER A 60 1.72 -21.77 -16.18
N PHE A 61 1.91 -20.45 -16.26
CA PHE A 61 0.83 -19.48 -16.27
C PHE A 61 1.10 -18.33 -17.25
N VAL A 62 0.05 -17.60 -17.61
CA VAL A 62 0.14 -16.36 -18.40
C VAL A 62 -0.89 -15.39 -17.80
N GLU A 63 -2.12 -15.38 -18.30
CA GLU A 63 -3.17 -14.49 -17.84
C GLU A 63 -4.57 -15.09 -18.11
N LYS A 64 -5.59 -14.62 -17.38
CA LYS A 64 -6.99 -14.94 -17.59
C LYS A 64 -7.38 -14.63 -19.06
N PRO A 65 -7.86 -15.63 -19.82
CA PRO A 65 -8.12 -15.47 -21.25
C PRO A 65 -9.46 -14.75 -21.52
N VAL A 66 -9.58 -13.51 -21.03
CA VAL A 66 -10.76 -12.64 -21.17
C VAL A 66 -10.34 -11.18 -21.42
N LEU A 67 -11.23 -10.38 -22.01
CA LEU A 67 -11.02 -8.94 -22.08
C LEU A 67 -11.02 -8.34 -20.65
N PRO A 68 -10.20 -7.31 -20.36
CA PRO A 68 -9.30 -6.59 -21.29
C PRO A 68 -7.89 -7.16 -21.42
N PHE A 69 -7.58 -8.25 -20.71
CA PHE A 69 -6.22 -8.81 -20.60
C PHE A 69 -5.70 -9.43 -21.90
N ILE A 70 -6.62 -9.90 -22.76
CA ILE A 70 -6.28 -10.45 -24.08
C ILE A 70 -7.07 -9.78 -25.21
N LYS A 71 -6.54 -9.86 -26.42
CA LYS A 71 -7.30 -9.53 -27.64
C LYS A 71 -8.17 -10.73 -28.04
N ILE A 72 -9.45 -10.48 -28.34
CA ILE A 72 -10.44 -11.54 -28.66
C ILE A 72 -10.81 -11.62 -30.14
N THR A 73 -10.02 -11.03 -31.04
CA THR A 73 -10.24 -11.22 -32.49
C THR A 73 -9.87 -12.66 -32.85
N GLU A 74 -10.57 -13.27 -33.82
CA GLU A 74 -10.35 -14.68 -34.20
C GLU A 74 -8.89 -14.98 -34.54
N GLU A 75 -8.20 -14.02 -35.16
CA GLU A 75 -6.80 -14.11 -35.52
C GLU A 75 -5.85 -14.06 -34.31
N GLU A 76 -6.13 -13.22 -33.32
CA GLU A 76 -5.34 -13.09 -32.09
C GLU A 76 -5.61 -14.23 -31.10
N LEU A 77 -6.85 -14.71 -31.03
CA LEU A 77 -7.20 -15.90 -30.23
C LEU A 77 -6.47 -17.15 -30.71
N ALA A 78 -6.20 -17.25 -32.02
CA ALA A 78 -5.41 -18.33 -32.58
C ALA A 78 -3.90 -18.15 -32.39
N ASN A 79 -3.42 -16.90 -32.40
CA ASN A 79 -2.01 -16.55 -32.21
C ASN A 79 -1.87 -15.12 -31.65
N PRO A 80 -1.70 -14.95 -30.31
CA PRO A 80 -1.64 -13.63 -29.69
C PRO A 80 -0.33 -12.87 -29.96
N CYS A 81 0.66 -13.52 -30.57
CA CYS A 81 1.95 -12.91 -30.94
C CYS A 81 2.00 -12.46 -32.41
N ARG A 82 0.85 -12.44 -33.09
CA ARG A 82 0.76 -12.15 -34.53
C ARG A 82 1.33 -10.78 -34.90
N GLU A 83 1.07 -9.74 -34.10
CA GLU A 83 1.56 -8.38 -34.38
C GLU A 83 3.10 -8.29 -34.42
N VAL A 84 3.78 -9.18 -33.70
CA VAL A 84 5.26 -9.25 -33.62
C VAL A 84 5.83 -10.19 -34.71
N GLY A 85 4.97 -10.85 -35.50
CA GLY A 85 5.39 -11.79 -36.54
C GLY A 85 5.88 -13.14 -36.00
N PHE A 86 5.55 -13.46 -34.75
CA PHE A 86 5.87 -14.72 -34.09
C PHE A 86 4.62 -15.60 -33.95
N THR A 87 4.80 -16.92 -33.83
CA THR A 87 3.68 -17.86 -33.57
C THR A 87 3.80 -18.40 -32.16
N CYS A 88 2.81 -18.12 -31.33
CA CYS A 88 2.77 -18.57 -29.94
C CYS A 88 1.41 -19.23 -29.61
N LEU A 89 1.33 -19.86 -28.44
CA LEU A 89 0.11 -20.55 -28.02
C LEU A 89 -1.00 -19.54 -27.65
N PRO A 90 -2.28 -19.94 -27.76
CA PRO A 90 -3.38 -19.16 -27.21
C PRO A 90 -3.21 -18.94 -25.71
N THR A 91 -3.61 -17.75 -25.24
CA THR A 91 -3.52 -17.37 -23.83
C THR A 91 -4.32 -18.31 -22.92
N PHE A 92 -3.77 -18.58 -21.75
CA PHE A 92 -4.37 -19.43 -20.73
C PHE A 92 -4.02 -18.90 -19.34
N GLY A 93 -4.86 -19.18 -18.35
CA GLY A 93 -4.60 -18.79 -16.96
C GLY A 93 -3.47 -19.61 -16.33
N TYR A 94 -3.78 -20.80 -15.83
CA TYR A 94 -2.81 -21.72 -15.24
C TYR A 94 -2.96 -23.13 -15.81
N LYS A 95 -1.84 -23.79 -16.10
CA LYS A 95 -1.76 -25.20 -16.48
C LYS A 95 -0.77 -25.94 -15.60
N HIS A 96 -1.24 -27.04 -15.01
CA HIS A 96 -0.39 -28.03 -14.41
C HIS A 96 0.12 -29.00 -15.49
N VAL A 97 1.43 -29.16 -15.63
CA VAL A 97 2.01 -29.93 -16.73
C VAL A 97 2.67 -31.21 -16.24
N LEU A 98 3.50 -31.13 -15.20
CA LEU A 98 4.23 -32.26 -14.64
C LEU A 98 4.01 -32.37 -13.14
N SER A 99 3.37 -33.46 -12.70
CA SER A 99 3.31 -33.84 -11.28
C SER A 99 4.69 -34.17 -10.72
N LEU A 100 4.87 -33.90 -9.44
CA LEU A 100 6.12 -34.12 -8.72
C LEU A 100 6.63 -35.56 -8.91
N THR A 101 7.79 -35.69 -9.54
CA THR A 101 8.40 -36.98 -9.86
C THR A 101 9.89 -36.97 -9.55
N SER A 102 10.44 -38.14 -9.26
CA SER A 102 11.89 -38.32 -9.08
C SER A 102 12.63 -38.50 -10.41
N ASN A 103 11.92 -38.62 -11.53
CA ASN A 103 12.53 -38.73 -12.85
C ASN A 103 12.73 -37.34 -13.46
N THR A 104 13.95 -36.82 -13.33
CA THR A 104 14.32 -35.47 -13.78
C THR A 104 14.50 -35.36 -15.29
N ASP A 105 14.73 -36.47 -16.01
CA ASP A 105 14.77 -36.47 -17.48
C ASP A 105 13.40 -36.12 -18.07
N LYS A 106 12.30 -36.54 -17.41
CA LYS A 106 10.94 -36.16 -17.81
C LYS A 106 10.69 -34.66 -17.70
N PHE A 107 11.32 -33.98 -16.74
CA PHE A 107 11.22 -32.53 -16.62
C PHE A 107 11.83 -31.87 -17.86
N ASN A 108 13.06 -32.24 -18.21
CA ASN A 108 13.74 -31.70 -19.40
C ASN A 108 12.94 -31.98 -20.68
N GLU A 109 12.40 -33.19 -20.85
CA GLU A 109 11.53 -33.54 -21.99
C GLU A 109 10.32 -32.60 -22.08
N ILE A 110 9.62 -32.37 -20.97
CA ILE A 110 8.42 -31.53 -20.92
C ILE A 110 8.73 -30.06 -21.20
N ILE A 111 9.83 -29.53 -20.64
CA ILE A 111 10.27 -28.15 -20.89
C ILE A 111 10.52 -27.91 -22.38
N THR A 112 11.16 -28.86 -23.07
CA THR A 112 11.41 -28.73 -24.52
C THR A 112 10.14 -28.71 -25.38
N MET A 113 9.00 -29.17 -24.84
CA MET A 113 7.71 -29.15 -25.52
C MET A 113 6.88 -27.89 -25.22
N GLN A 114 7.27 -27.09 -24.21
CA GLN A 114 6.57 -25.87 -23.88
C GLN A 114 6.83 -24.79 -24.93
N HIS A 115 5.85 -23.91 -25.09
CA HIS A 115 5.93 -22.75 -25.96
C HIS A 115 5.33 -21.57 -25.21
N VAL A 116 5.88 -20.39 -25.45
CA VAL A 116 5.34 -19.14 -24.90
C VAL A 116 3.97 -18.82 -25.49
N SER A 117 3.29 -17.89 -24.85
CA SER A 117 2.02 -17.28 -25.19
C SER A 117 2.16 -15.76 -25.04
N ALA A 118 1.08 -14.99 -25.20
CA ALA A 118 1.07 -13.56 -24.91
C ALA A 118 -0.26 -13.10 -24.31
N ASN A 119 -0.20 -11.96 -23.64
CA ASN A 119 -1.28 -11.14 -23.08
C ASN A 119 -1.04 -9.67 -23.52
N VAL A 120 -1.94 -8.77 -23.13
CA VAL A 120 -1.94 -7.37 -23.60
C VAL A 120 -1.36 -6.42 -22.56
N ASP A 121 -1.76 -6.59 -21.31
CA ASP A 121 -1.24 -5.81 -20.19
C ASP A 121 0.05 -6.40 -19.64
N VAL A 122 0.62 -5.72 -18.64
CA VAL A 122 1.93 -6.10 -18.07
C VAL A 122 1.78 -7.06 -16.88
N PRO A 123 0.83 -6.88 -15.95
CA PRO A 123 0.69 -7.83 -14.86
C PRO A 123 0.09 -9.15 -15.35
N GLU A 124 0.52 -10.24 -14.72
CA GLU A 124 0.16 -11.62 -15.10
C GLU A 124 -0.68 -12.31 -14.01
N CYS A 125 -1.26 -13.47 -14.32
CA CYS A 125 -2.11 -14.21 -13.36
C CYS A 125 -1.32 -15.14 -12.43
N GLY A 126 -0.10 -14.76 -12.07
CA GLY A 126 0.82 -15.60 -11.29
C GLY A 126 0.23 -16.10 -9.98
N PHE A 127 -0.57 -15.28 -9.30
CA PHE A 127 -1.19 -15.65 -8.04
C PHE A 127 -2.34 -16.65 -8.14
N ASP A 128 -3.08 -16.69 -9.26
CA ASP A 128 -4.03 -17.81 -9.51
C ASP A 128 -3.26 -19.13 -9.56
N ALA A 129 -2.09 -19.11 -10.20
CA ALA A 129 -1.24 -20.27 -10.36
C ALA A 129 -0.62 -20.73 -9.03
N VAL A 130 -0.14 -19.80 -8.20
CA VAL A 130 0.33 -20.09 -6.83
C VAL A 130 -0.78 -20.71 -5.99
N MET A 131 -1.99 -20.12 -6.01
CA MET A 131 -3.14 -20.64 -5.28
C MET A 131 -3.46 -22.07 -5.69
N GLN A 132 -3.60 -22.34 -7.00
CA GLN A 132 -3.92 -23.68 -7.50
C GLN A 132 -2.80 -24.69 -7.22
N ALA A 133 -1.52 -24.30 -7.37
CA ALA A 133 -0.39 -25.16 -7.01
C ALA A 133 -0.36 -25.50 -5.51
N ALA A 134 -0.87 -24.60 -4.66
CA ALA A 134 -0.94 -24.80 -3.23
C ALA A 134 -2.06 -25.76 -2.80
N VAL A 135 -3.28 -25.51 -3.28
CA VAL A 135 -4.47 -26.24 -2.81
C VAL A 135 -4.70 -27.56 -3.55
N CYS A 136 -4.21 -27.72 -4.78
CA CYS A 136 -4.36 -28.95 -5.56
C CYS A 136 -3.32 -30.03 -5.21
N GLY A 137 -3.06 -30.25 -3.92
CA GLY A 137 -1.93 -31.06 -3.47
C GLY A 137 -1.91 -32.50 -4.01
N GLU A 138 -3.08 -33.12 -4.22
CA GLU A 138 -3.16 -34.46 -4.82
C GLU A 138 -2.74 -34.49 -6.30
N LYS A 139 -3.10 -33.46 -7.09
CA LYS A 139 -2.73 -33.39 -8.51
C LYS A 139 -1.28 -33.00 -8.71
N ILE A 140 -0.81 -32.03 -7.92
CA ILE A 140 0.60 -31.62 -7.94
C ILE A 140 1.50 -32.75 -7.42
N GLY A 141 1.03 -33.47 -6.39
CA GLY A 141 1.69 -34.64 -5.82
C GLY A 141 2.61 -34.33 -4.64
N TRP A 142 2.29 -33.32 -3.84
CA TRP A 142 3.08 -32.93 -2.66
C TRP A 142 3.17 -34.07 -1.65
N ARG A 143 4.38 -34.41 -1.19
CA ARG A 143 4.53 -35.39 -0.10
C ARG A 143 4.14 -34.80 1.24
N ASN A 144 3.64 -35.67 2.12
CA ASN A 144 3.27 -35.29 3.50
C ASN A 144 4.49 -35.12 4.40
N ASP A 145 5.64 -35.67 4.03
CA ASP A 145 6.88 -35.69 4.82
C ASP A 145 8.05 -35.03 4.07
N SER A 146 7.79 -33.87 3.44
CA SER A 146 8.81 -33.14 2.67
C SER A 146 8.74 -31.63 2.86
N MET A 147 9.87 -30.98 2.66
CA MET A 147 9.93 -29.53 2.47
C MET A 147 9.40 -29.20 1.07
N ARG A 148 8.31 -28.43 1.01
CA ARG A 148 7.59 -28.11 -0.24
C ARG A 148 8.03 -26.73 -0.70
N LEU A 149 8.85 -26.67 -1.73
CA LEU A 149 9.31 -25.40 -2.33
C LEU A 149 8.52 -25.12 -3.59
N LEU A 150 7.84 -23.99 -3.64
CA LEU A 150 7.16 -23.49 -4.82
C LEU A 150 8.00 -22.34 -5.39
N VAL A 151 8.66 -22.59 -6.52
CA VAL A 151 9.54 -21.60 -7.18
C VAL A 151 8.70 -20.86 -8.20
N PHE A 152 8.38 -19.61 -7.89
CA PHE A 152 7.65 -18.71 -8.77
C PHE A 152 8.62 -17.91 -9.63
N VAL A 153 8.49 -17.99 -10.95
CA VAL A 153 9.41 -17.35 -11.90
C VAL A 153 8.63 -16.46 -12.84
N SER A 154 8.92 -15.15 -12.83
CA SER A 154 8.32 -14.15 -13.73
C SER A 154 9.19 -12.90 -13.79
N ASP A 155 9.12 -12.18 -14.91
CA ASP A 155 9.75 -10.88 -15.13
C ASP A 155 8.77 -9.70 -14.92
N ALA A 156 7.51 -9.98 -14.57
CA ALA A 156 6.44 -9.01 -14.40
C ALA A 156 5.75 -9.08 -13.02
N ASP A 157 4.89 -8.09 -12.73
CA ASP A 157 4.06 -8.08 -11.51
C ASP A 157 2.88 -9.05 -11.65
N SER A 158 2.25 -9.44 -10.54
CA SER A 158 1.09 -10.34 -10.54
C SER A 158 -0.20 -9.60 -10.18
N HIS A 159 -1.27 -9.86 -10.91
CA HIS A 159 -2.61 -9.41 -10.53
C HIS A 159 -3.09 -10.05 -9.22
N PHE A 160 -3.84 -9.29 -8.40
CA PHE A 160 -4.41 -9.78 -7.14
C PHE A 160 -5.80 -9.23 -6.85
N GLY A 161 -6.61 -10.03 -6.15
CA GLY A 161 -7.97 -9.67 -5.74
C GLY A 161 -8.84 -9.08 -6.86
N MET A 162 -9.26 -7.84 -6.67
CA MET A 162 -10.31 -7.19 -7.45
C MET A 162 -9.87 -6.64 -8.82
N ASP A 163 -8.61 -6.84 -9.25
CA ASP A 163 -8.16 -6.40 -10.58
C ASP A 163 -9.02 -6.98 -11.71
N SER A 164 -9.45 -8.23 -11.52
CA SER A 164 -10.36 -8.98 -12.40
C SER A 164 -11.75 -8.33 -12.57
N LYS A 165 -12.12 -7.36 -11.72
CA LYS A 165 -13.35 -6.57 -11.87
C LYS A 165 -13.39 -5.82 -13.19
N MET A 166 -12.23 -5.43 -13.74
CA MET A 166 -12.13 -4.79 -15.06
C MET A 166 -12.59 -5.73 -16.19
N ALA A 167 -12.44 -7.05 -16.00
CA ALA A 167 -12.93 -8.09 -16.89
C ALA A 167 -14.37 -8.53 -16.60
N GLY A 168 -15.05 -7.89 -15.64
CA GLY A 168 -16.41 -8.26 -15.21
C GLY A 168 -16.46 -9.51 -14.34
N ILE A 169 -15.32 -9.98 -13.84
CA ILE A 169 -15.23 -11.09 -12.90
C ILE A 169 -15.32 -10.51 -11.48
N VAL A 170 -16.32 -10.95 -10.72
CA VAL A 170 -16.66 -10.39 -9.39
C VAL A 170 -17.02 -11.47 -8.37
N ILE A 171 -16.70 -12.73 -8.67
CA ILE A 171 -16.88 -13.85 -7.76
C ILE A 171 -15.54 -14.05 -7.06
N PRO A 172 -15.43 -13.78 -5.74
CA PRO A 172 -14.17 -13.94 -5.03
C PRO A 172 -13.59 -15.34 -5.19
N ASN A 173 -12.26 -15.43 -5.22
CA ASN A 173 -11.55 -16.70 -5.17
C ASN A 173 -11.98 -17.49 -3.92
N ASP A 174 -12.26 -18.78 -4.06
CA ASP A 174 -12.76 -19.62 -2.95
C ASP A 174 -11.65 -20.40 -2.21
N GLY A 175 -10.40 -20.29 -2.66
CA GLY A 175 -9.26 -21.01 -2.10
C GLY A 175 -9.37 -22.54 -2.25
N GLN A 176 -10.07 -23.04 -3.27
CA GLN A 176 -10.24 -24.47 -3.57
C GLN A 176 -9.53 -24.88 -4.86
N CYS A 177 -9.35 -26.19 -5.04
CA CYS A 177 -8.75 -26.75 -6.25
C CYS A 177 -9.77 -26.87 -7.39
N HIS A 178 -9.46 -26.26 -8.55
CA HIS A 178 -10.32 -26.26 -9.75
C HIS A 178 -9.57 -26.63 -11.03
N LEU A 179 -8.56 -27.50 -10.92
CA LEU A 179 -7.92 -28.10 -12.09
C LEU A 179 -8.88 -29.10 -12.75
N ASP A 180 -9.09 -28.98 -14.06
CA ASP A 180 -9.96 -29.87 -14.83
C ASP A 180 -9.25 -31.19 -15.23
N ALA A 181 -9.89 -31.98 -16.11
CA ALA A 181 -9.32 -33.22 -16.63
C ALA A 181 -8.10 -33.01 -17.56
N ASN A 182 -7.93 -31.80 -18.10
CA ASN A 182 -6.80 -31.40 -18.94
C ASN A 182 -5.68 -30.73 -18.11
N ASN A 183 -5.81 -30.72 -16.78
CA ASN A 183 -4.91 -30.03 -15.86
C ASN A 183 -4.86 -28.51 -16.05
N GLU A 184 -5.94 -27.91 -16.57
CA GLU A 184 -6.06 -26.45 -16.69
C GLU A 184 -6.98 -25.89 -15.60
N TYR A 185 -6.72 -24.65 -15.19
CA TYR A 185 -7.55 -23.97 -14.19
C TYR A 185 -8.90 -23.54 -14.78
N SER A 186 -9.93 -24.34 -14.50
CA SER A 186 -11.26 -24.17 -15.08
C SER A 186 -12.01 -22.91 -14.63
N MET A 187 -11.68 -22.37 -13.46
CA MET A 187 -12.33 -21.18 -12.90
C MET A 187 -11.62 -19.87 -13.24
N SER A 188 -10.58 -19.89 -14.09
CA SER A 188 -9.79 -18.72 -14.46
C SER A 188 -10.64 -17.53 -14.95
N THR A 189 -11.70 -17.81 -15.73
CA THR A 189 -12.59 -16.79 -16.29
C THR A 189 -13.84 -16.51 -15.44
N LEU A 190 -13.95 -17.13 -14.27
CA LEU A 190 -15.14 -17.08 -13.41
C LEU A 190 -14.84 -16.50 -12.02
N GLN A 191 -13.67 -16.78 -11.46
CA GLN A 191 -13.25 -16.32 -10.15
C GLN A 191 -12.22 -15.19 -10.22
N GLU A 192 -12.29 -14.27 -9.28
CA GLU A 192 -11.30 -13.23 -9.07
C GLU A 192 -9.91 -13.85 -8.79
N TYR A 193 -8.85 -13.05 -8.96
CA TYR A 193 -7.53 -13.46 -8.46
C TYR A 193 -7.60 -13.60 -6.93
N PRO A 194 -6.80 -14.47 -6.31
CA PRO A 194 -6.75 -14.54 -4.85
C PRO A 194 -6.20 -13.24 -4.29
N THR A 195 -6.66 -12.86 -3.10
CA THR A 195 -6.03 -11.79 -2.32
C THR A 195 -4.74 -12.29 -1.68
N LEU A 196 -3.82 -11.37 -1.33
CA LEU A 196 -2.61 -11.74 -0.59
C LEU A 196 -2.93 -12.47 0.72
N GLY A 197 -4.00 -12.07 1.43
CA GLY A 197 -4.43 -12.75 2.65
C GLY A 197 -4.86 -14.21 2.42
N GLN A 198 -5.59 -14.48 1.32
CA GLN A 198 -5.96 -15.84 0.95
C GLN A 198 -4.75 -16.68 0.53
N LEU A 199 -3.80 -16.08 -0.19
CA LEU A 199 -2.55 -16.76 -0.54
C LEU A 199 -1.77 -17.14 0.72
N VAL A 200 -1.59 -16.21 1.66
CA VAL A 200 -0.91 -16.48 2.94
C VAL A 200 -1.59 -17.64 3.66
N ASP A 201 -2.92 -17.59 3.81
CA ASP A 201 -3.69 -18.63 4.48
C ASP A 201 -3.46 -20.01 3.86
N LYS A 202 -3.57 -20.13 2.53
CA LYS A 202 -3.44 -21.41 1.82
C LYS A 202 -2.01 -21.90 1.68
N VAL A 203 -1.03 -21.02 1.55
CA VAL A 203 0.39 -21.38 1.50
C VAL A 203 0.85 -21.90 2.86
N VAL A 204 0.44 -21.25 3.96
CA VAL A 204 0.73 -21.70 5.33
C VAL A 204 -0.02 -22.99 5.66
N GLU A 205 -1.33 -23.08 5.36
CA GLU A 205 -2.13 -24.29 5.60
C GLU A 205 -1.53 -25.53 4.90
N ASN A 206 -1.02 -25.35 3.67
CA ASN A 206 -0.42 -26.43 2.89
C ASN A 206 1.10 -26.57 3.06
N ASN A 207 1.71 -25.83 3.99
CA ASN A 207 3.16 -25.81 4.28
C ASN A 207 4.04 -25.63 3.04
N ILE A 208 3.70 -24.67 2.21
CA ILE A 208 4.45 -24.35 1.00
C ILE A 208 5.36 -23.17 1.30
N LEU A 209 6.62 -23.29 0.92
CA LEU A 209 7.59 -22.20 1.00
C LEU A 209 7.73 -21.59 -0.38
N LEU A 210 7.32 -20.34 -0.50
CA LEU A 210 7.27 -19.64 -1.77
C LEU A 210 8.61 -18.93 -2.02
N ILE A 211 9.22 -19.21 -3.17
CA ILE A 211 10.46 -18.57 -3.61
C ILE A 211 10.10 -17.73 -4.82
N PHE A 212 10.12 -16.40 -4.68
CA PHE A 212 9.95 -15.48 -5.78
C PHE A 212 11.29 -15.27 -6.49
N ALA A 213 11.48 -15.89 -7.64
CA ALA A 213 12.59 -15.63 -8.53
C ALA A 213 12.13 -14.65 -9.61
N VAL A 214 12.42 -13.37 -9.41
CA VAL A 214 11.91 -12.29 -10.27
C VAL A 214 13.03 -11.36 -10.71
N THR A 215 12.86 -10.69 -11.85
CA THR A 215 13.86 -9.75 -12.38
C THR A 215 14.09 -8.55 -11.45
N GLU A 216 15.22 -7.86 -11.62
CA GLU A 216 15.63 -6.71 -10.78
C GLU A 216 14.54 -5.61 -10.72
N GLU A 217 13.80 -5.40 -11.81
CA GLU A 217 12.71 -4.42 -11.88
C GLU A 217 11.56 -4.72 -10.92
N GLN A 218 11.27 -6.01 -10.68
CA GLN A 218 10.17 -6.46 -9.84
C GLN A 218 10.58 -6.81 -8.40
N GLU A 219 11.89 -6.88 -8.11
CA GLU A 219 12.41 -7.30 -6.81
C GLU A 219 11.74 -6.54 -5.65
N ARG A 220 11.60 -5.22 -5.77
CA ARG A 220 11.01 -4.39 -4.72
C ARG A 220 9.56 -4.75 -4.44
N ASN A 221 8.78 -5.04 -5.47
CA ASN A 221 7.36 -5.36 -5.32
C ASN A 221 7.20 -6.72 -4.63
N TYR A 222 7.90 -7.75 -5.13
CA TYR A 222 7.83 -9.08 -4.54
C TYR A 222 8.49 -9.17 -3.17
N ARG A 223 9.47 -8.33 -2.85
CA ARG A 223 10.01 -8.20 -1.48
C ARG A 223 8.95 -7.68 -0.52
N ASN A 224 8.11 -6.74 -0.94
CA ASN A 224 6.98 -6.29 -0.13
C ASN A 224 5.92 -7.39 0.06
N TYR A 225 5.65 -8.20 -0.97
CA TYR A 225 4.75 -9.34 -0.85
C TYR A 225 5.33 -10.43 0.07
N ALA A 226 6.60 -10.77 -0.08
CA ALA A 226 7.29 -11.76 0.75
C ALA A 226 7.31 -11.37 2.23
N ASN A 227 7.43 -10.08 2.56
CA ASN A 227 7.34 -9.60 3.94
C ASN A 227 5.98 -9.90 4.62
N LEU A 228 4.93 -10.16 3.83
CA LEU A 228 3.60 -10.51 4.33
C LEU A 228 3.37 -12.03 4.39
N ILE A 229 4.20 -12.82 3.69
CA ILE A 229 4.06 -14.28 3.56
C ILE A 229 5.16 -14.94 4.40
N PRO A 230 4.84 -15.56 5.55
CA PRO A 230 5.83 -16.25 6.38
C PRO A 230 6.61 -17.29 5.59
N GLY A 231 7.94 -17.27 5.70
CA GLY A 231 8.82 -18.20 5.01
C GLY A 231 9.00 -17.97 3.50
N ALA A 232 8.42 -16.90 2.93
CA ALA A 232 8.67 -16.55 1.53
C ALA A 232 10.02 -15.85 1.37
N THR A 233 10.73 -16.18 0.29
CA THR A 233 12.03 -15.56 -0.06
C THR A 233 11.98 -14.94 -1.44
N VAL A 234 12.88 -13.98 -1.70
CA VAL A 234 13.00 -13.31 -3.00
C VAL A 234 14.43 -13.41 -3.50
N GLY A 235 14.59 -13.87 -4.74
CA GLY A 235 15.85 -13.95 -5.46
C GLY A 235 15.79 -13.13 -6.74
N VAL A 236 16.83 -12.34 -7.01
CA VAL A 236 16.94 -11.56 -8.25
C VAL A 236 17.34 -12.49 -9.39
N LEU A 237 16.43 -12.71 -10.32
CA LEU A 237 16.60 -13.49 -11.53
C LEU A 237 17.33 -12.66 -12.60
N ALA A 238 18.34 -13.26 -13.22
CA ALA A 238 18.94 -12.71 -14.43
C ALA A 238 17.88 -12.69 -15.55
N THR A 239 18.00 -11.75 -16.49
CA THR A 239 17.01 -11.60 -17.58
C THR A 239 16.87 -12.83 -18.47
N ASP A 240 17.85 -13.73 -18.48
CA ASP A 240 17.86 -14.99 -19.23
C ASP A 240 17.69 -16.22 -18.32
N SER A 241 17.30 -16.02 -17.05
CA SER A 241 17.20 -17.06 -16.02
C SER A 241 18.47 -17.89 -15.76
N GLN A 242 19.66 -17.44 -16.19
CA GLN A 242 20.88 -18.27 -16.09
C GLN A 242 21.31 -18.58 -14.66
N ASN A 243 20.94 -17.74 -13.69
CA ASN A 243 21.26 -17.90 -12.27
C ASN A 243 20.18 -18.64 -11.46
N ILE A 244 19.09 -19.13 -12.08
CA ILE A 244 17.96 -19.73 -11.35
C ILE A 244 18.37 -20.92 -10.46
N LEU A 245 19.33 -21.72 -10.93
CA LEU A 245 19.85 -22.86 -10.17
C LEU A 245 20.51 -22.42 -8.86
N GLU A 246 21.34 -21.38 -8.91
CA GLU A 246 22.00 -20.82 -7.73
C GLU A 246 20.99 -20.19 -6.77
N LEU A 247 19.96 -19.51 -7.29
CA LEU A 247 18.88 -18.94 -6.48
C LEU A 247 18.13 -20.02 -5.68
N ILE A 248 17.71 -21.11 -6.33
CA ILE A 248 16.99 -22.20 -5.67
C ILE A 248 17.85 -22.85 -4.58
N VAL A 249 19.12 -23.15 -4.89
CA VAL A 249 20.04 -23.78 -3.93
C VAL A 249 20.34 -22.85 -2.75
N THR A 250 20.48 -21.54 -3.00
CA THR A 250 20.74 -20.54 -1.96
C THR A 250 19.51 -20.37 -1.07
N ALA A 251 18.32 -20.21 -1.65
CA ALA A 251 17.07 -20.13 -0.91
C ALA A 251 16.83 -21.38 -0.05
N TYR A 252 17.10 -22.58 -0.59
CA TYR A 252 17.02 -23.81 0.20
C TYR A 252 17.99 -23.80 1.40
N LYS A 253 19.25 -23.40 1.19
CA LYS A 253 20.24 -23.32 2.28
C LYS A 253 19.85 -22.30 3.34
N GLU A 254 19.32 -21.16 2.94
CA GLU A 254 18.83 -20.11 3.84
C GLU A 254 17.66 -20.61 4.69
N LEU A 255 16.63 -21.18 4.06
CA LEU A 255 15.48 -21.76 4.75
C LEU A 255 15.89 -22.89 5.72
N ARG A 256 16.93 -23.67 5.38
CA ARG A 256 17.46 -24.72 6.26
C ARG A 256 18.32 -24.19 7.40
N SER A 257 18.81 -22.97 7.27
CA SER A 257 19.60 -22.27 8.29
C SER A 257 18.77 -21.48 9.29
N GLU A 258 17.45 -21.46 9.09
CA GLU A 258 16.50 -20.74 9.93
C GLU A 258 15.43 -21.69 10.48
N ILE A 259 15.06 -21.50 11.74
CA ILE A 259 13.91 -22.15 12.37
C ILE A 259 13.07 -21.06 13.00
N GLU A 260 11.87 -20.87 12.49
CA GLU A 260 10.84 -19.99 13.04
C GLU A 260 9.63 -20.83 13.48
N LEU A 261 8.99 -20.43 14.59
CA LEU A 261 7.80 -21.08 15.11
C LEU A 261 6.53 -20.26 14.78
N GLU A 262 5.53 -20.94 14.25
CA GLU A 262 4.18 -20.44 14.01
C GLU A 262 3.22 -20.98 15.06
N VAL A 263 2.16 -20.22 15.31
CA VAL A 263 1.09 -20.57 16.24
C VAL A 263 -0.20 -20.55 15.43
N LEU A 264 -0.92 -21.68 15.43
CA LEU A 264 -2.17 -21.84 14.69
C LEU A 264 -3.28 -22.27 15.66
N GLY A 265 -4.54 -21.94 15.34
CA GLY A 265 -5.72 -22.31 16.14
C GLY A 265 -6.21 -21.22 17.09
N ASP A 266 -6.90 -21.63 18.15
CA ASP A 266 -7.66 -20.74 19.03
C ASP A 266 -6.76 -20.00 20.03
N THR A 267 -6.17 -18.89 19.60
CA THR A 267 -5.28 -18.06 20.44
C THR A 267 -5.94 -16.79 21.00
N GLU A 268 -7.20 -16.53 20.65
CA GLU A 268 -7.92 -15.37 21.14
C GLU A 268 -7.98 -15.33 22.68
N LYS A 269 -7.59 -14.19 23.27
CA LYS A 269 -7.50 -13.95 24.73
C LYS A 269 -6.36 -14.67 25.45
N LEU A 270 -5.46 -15.35 24.73
CA LEU A 270 -4.21 -15.88 25.30
C LEU A 270 -3.11 -14.82 25.18
N GLN A 271 -2.38 -14.59 26.27
CA GLN A 271 -1.13 -13.82 26.22
C GLN A 271 0.03 -14.81 26.10
N MET A 272 0.75 -14.78 24.98
CA MET A 272 1.87 -15.68 24.71
C MET A 272 3.17 -14.91 24.60
N SER A 273 4.22 -15.40 25.24
CA SER A 273 5.59 -14.91 25.06
C SER A 273 6.54 -16.04 24.73
N PHE A 274 7.55 -15.72 23.92
CA PHE A 274 8.50 -16.68 23.38
C PHE A 274 9.91 -16.29 23.80
N THR A 275 10.71 -17.28 24.17
CA THR A 275 12.15 -17.09 24.36
C THR A 275 12.87 -18.17 23.57
N THR A 276 13.66 -17.75 22.59
CA THR A 276 14.41 -18.68 21.74
C THR A 276 15.82 -18.90 22.30
N ILE A 277 16.25 -20.15 22.34
CA ILE A 277 17.60 -20.56 22.74
C ILE A 277 18.22 -21.25 21.53
N CYS A 278 19.17 -20.54 20.90
CA CYS A 278 19.89 -21.03 19.74
C CYS A 278 21.03 -22.01 20.13
N PRO A 279 21.54 -22.83 19.20
CA PRO A 279 22.56 -23.86 19.48
C PRO A 279 23.88 -23.31 20.03
N ASN A 280 24.21 -22.07 19.68
CA ASN A 280 25.35 -21.30 20.17
C ASN A 280 25.22 -20.86 21.65
N GLY A 281 24.09 -21.16 22.30
CA GLY A 281 23.78 -20.75 23.68
C GLY A 281 23.24 -19.32 23.81
N THR A 282 22.99 -18.60 22.71
CA THR A 282 22.36 -17.28 22.77
C THR A 282 20.89 -17.40 23.11
N VAL A 283 20.47 -16.64 24.12
CA VAL A 283 19.07 -16.53 24.53
C VAL A 283 18.50 -15.23 23.97
N LEU A 284 17.44 -15.35 23.16
CA LEU A 284 16.76 -14.25 22.49
C LEU A 284 15.35 -14.11 23.08
N PRO A 285 15.11 -13.13 23.97
CA PRO A 285 13.79 -12.87 24.53
C PRO A 285 12.86 -12.28 23.48
N ASP A 286 11.56 -12.56 23.61
CA ASP A 286 10.47 -12.10 22.73
C ASP A 286 10.66 -12.40 21.24
N LEU A 287 11.50 -13.39 20.94
CA LEU A 287 11.76 -13.87 19.60
C LEU A 287 11.34 -15.34 19.51
N LYS A 288 10.75 -15.71 18.37
CA LYS A 288 10.30 -17.06 18.02
C LYS A 288 11.05 -17.62 16.80
N ARG A 289 12.24 -17.10 16.54
CA ARG A 289 13.09 -17.41 15.39
C ARG A 289 14.55 -17.54 15.82
N CYS A 290 15.26 -18.47 15.19
CA CYS A 290 16.71 -18.60 15.27
C CYS A 290 17.28 -18.78 13.85
N SER A 291 18.35 -18.06 13.53
CA SER A 291 19.03 -18.12 12.22
C SER A 291 20.48 -18.62 12.38
N ASN A 292 21.15 -18.95 11.27
CA ASN A 292 22.52 -19.52 11.22
C ASN A 292 22.65 -20.92 11.85
N ILE A 293 21.61 -21.74 11.69
CA ILE A 293 21.54 -23.10 12.22
C ILE A 293 22.16 -24.08 11.21
N LYS A 294 22.88 -25.09 11.70
CA LYS A 294 23.34 -26.20 10.86
C LYS A 294 22.39 -27.39 10.94
N PRO A 295 22.25 -28.20 9.87
CA PRO A 295 21.52 -29.45 9.93
C PRO A 295 22.02 -30.32 11.11
N GLY A 296 21.10 -30.90 11.87
CA GLY A 296 21.40 -31.69 13.07
C GLY A 296 21.48 -30.88 14.37
N GLU A 297 21.49 -29.55 14.34
CA GLU A 297 21.42 -28.73 15.57
C GLU A 297 19.97 -28.55 16.06
N THR A 298 19.80 -28.48 17.38
CA THR A 298 18.49 -28.33 18.03
C THR A 298 18.31 -26.91 18.56
N VAL A 299 17.19 -26.29 18.22
CA VAL A 299 16.73 -25.01 18.78
C VAL A 299 15.67 -25.28 19.84
N VAL A 300 15.72 -24.55 20.94
CA VAL A 300 14.75 -24.69 22.03
C VAL A 300 13.96 -23.40 22.19
N PHE A 301 12.64 -23.49 22.17
CA PHE A 301 11.71 -22.39 22.43
C PHE A 301 11.06 -22.60 23.79
N ASN A 302 11.24 -21.64 24.71
CA ASN A 302 10.43 -21.56 25.91
C ASN A 302 9.17 -20.75 25.56
N VAL A 303 8.01 -21.41 25.59
CA VAL A 303 6.72 -20.80 25.29
C VAL A 303 6.00 -20.59 26.61
N SER A 304 5.70 -19.34 26.92
CA SER A 304 4.93 -18.98 28.11
C SER A 304 3.53 -18.53 27.71
N VAL A 305 2.52 -19.15 28.31
CA VAL A 305 1.11 -18.84 28.06
C VAL A 305 0.50 -18.33 29.35
N GLU A 306 -0.13 -17.16 29.29
CA GLU A 306 -0.82 -16.51 30.38
C GLU A 306 -2.29 -16.29 30.06
N LEU A 307 -3.13 -16.57 31.05
CA LEU A 307 -4.58 -16.37 31.00
C LEU A 307 -4.97 -15.16 31.85
N PRO A 308 -5.62 -14.13 31.26
CA PRO A 308 -6.11 -12.97 32.01
C PRO A 308 -7.37 -13.30 32.84
N GLY A 309 -8.07 -14.39 32.51
CA GLY A 309 -9.27 -14.82 33.22
C GLY A 309 -9.67 -16.25 32.85
N CYS A 310 -10.81 -16.68 33.39
CA CYS A 310 -11.37 -18.00 33.16
C CYS A 310 -11.94 -18.14 31.75
N LEU A 311 -11.58 -19.23 31.06
CA LEU A 311 -12.10 -19.56 29.75
C LEU A 311 -13.43 -20.30 29.90
N ALA A 312 -14.34 -20.12 28.94
CA ALA A 312 -15.64 -20.79 28.94
C ALA A 312 -15.56 -22.27 28.51
N GLY A 313 -14.41 -22.73 28.01
CA GLY A 313 -14.19 -24.09 27.53
C GLY A 313 -12.73 -24.34 27.17
N VAL A 314 -12.47 -25.56 26.69
CA VAL A 314 -11.14 -26.03 26.26
C VAL A 314 -10.73 -25.33 24.97
N ARG A 315 -9.47 -24.91 24.88
CA ARG A 315 -8.87 -24.30 23.69
C ARG A 315 -7.84 -25.25 23.08
N HIS A 316 -7.81 -25.28 21.76
CA HIS A 316 -6.88 -26.08 20.99
C HIS A 316 -6.06 -25.15 20.10
N PHE A 317 -4.73 -25.23 20.24
CA PHE A 317 -3.81 -24.53 19.36
C PHE A 317 -2.59 -25.41 19.09
N SER A 318 -1.92 -25.18 17.97
CA SER A 318 -0.74 -25.95 17.57
C SER A 318 0.46 -25.03 17.39
N LEU A 319 1.63 -25.49 17.82
CA LEU A 319 2.91 -24.85 17.57
C LEU A 319 3.65 -25.60 16.48
N LYS A 320 4.04 -24.91 15.41
CA LYS A 320 4.55 -25.54 14.20
C LYS A 320 5.75 -24.80 13.65
N PRO A 321 6.87 -25.47 13.35
CA PRO A 321 7.99 -24.82 12.69
C PRO A 321 7.66 -24.52 11.22
N VAL A 322 8.03 -23.34 10.73
CA VAL A 322 7.83 -22.94 9.33
C VAL A 322 8.50 -23.96 8.40
N GLY A 323 7.76 -24.47 7.43
CA GLY A 323 8.28 -25.41 6.44
C GLY A 323 8.38 -26.87 6.89
N LEU A 324 8.06 -27.18 8.15
CA LEU A 324 7.97 -28.55 8.66
C LEU A 324 6.51 -28.96 8.86
N GLN A 325 6.26 -30.27 8.72
CA GLN A 325 4.92 -30.84 8.88
C GLN A 325 4.61 -31.22 10.33
N ASP A 326 5.64 -31.55 11.12
CA ASP A 326 5.51 -31.85 12.54
C ASP A 326 4.99 -30.64 13.33
N SER A 327 3.95 -30.85 14.14
CA SER A 327 3.36 -29.86 15.04
C SER A 327 3.29 -30.38 16.47
N LEU A 328 3.30 -29.46 17.43
CA LEU A 328 2.94 -29.71 18.82
C LEU A 328 1.52 -29.23 19.06
N GLU A 329 0.58 -30.16 19.21
CA GLU A 329 -0.80 -29.87 19.58
C GLU A 329 -0.91 -29.60 21.09
N VAL A 330 -1.56 -28.49 21.45
CA VAL A 330 -1.75 -28.06 22.84
C VAL A 330 -3.24 -27.94 23.14
N GLU A 331 -3.68 -28.72 24.12
CA GLU A 331 -5.01 -28.63 24.71
C GLU A 331 -4.91 -27.83 26.02
N LEU A 332 -5.62 -26.72 26.10
CA LEU A 332 -5.58 -25.79 27.23
C LEU A 332 -6.96 -25.70 27.90
N GLU A 333 -7.00 -25.99 29.19
CA GLU A 333 -8.19 -25.91 30.04
C GLU A 333 -7.92 -25.00 31.25
N SER A 334 -8.87 -24.10 31.56
CA SER A 334 -8.76 -23.22 32.73
C SER A 334 -9.46 -23.83 33.95
N LEU A 335 -8.69 -24.10 35.00
CA LEU A 335 -9.22 -24.59 36.29
C LEU A 335 -9.70 -23.41 37.15
N CYS A 336 -11.00 -23.13 37.05
CA CYS A 336 -11.62 -21.98 37.73
C CYS A 336 -12.50 -22.37 38.92
N SER A 337 -12.95 -23.62 38.96
CA SER A 337 -13.68 -24.19 40.08
C SER A 337 -12.71 -24.72 41.14
N CYS A 338 -13.08 -24.56 42.40
CA CYS A 338 -12.36 -25.14 43.53
C CYS A 338 -12.89 -26.54 43.84
N ASP A 339 -12.01 -27.45 44.28
CA ASP A 339 -12.36 -28.84 44.65
C ASP A 339 -13.37 -28.93 45.82
N CYS A 340 -13.57 -27.85 46.58
CA CYS A 340 -14.54 -27.77 47.67
C CYS A 340 -15.99 -27.60 47.21
N GLN A 341 -16.25 -27.54 45.90
CA GLN A 341 -17.59 -27.61 45.32
C GLN A 341 -18.14 -29.04 45.35
N GLN A 342 -18.39 -29.58 46.55
CA GLN A 342 -19.48 -30.55 46.68
C GLN A 342 -20.80 -29.83 46.36
N PRO A 343 -21.86 -30.53 45.90
CA PRO A 343 -23.15 -29.88 45.70
C PRO A 343 -23.48 -29.09 46.96
N PRO A 344 -23.75 -27.77 46.84
CA PRO A 344 -23.93 -26.91 47.99
C PRO A 344 -24.96 -27.57 48.92
N GLU A 345 -24.60 -27.76 50.19
CA GLU A 345 -25.56 -28.26 51.19
C GLU A 345 -26.60 -27.17 51.39
N ALA A 346 -27.67 -27.24 50.61
CA ALA A 346 -28.81 -26.35 50.74
C ALA A 346 -29.38 -26.50 52.15
N ASN A 347 -29.60 -25.38 52.84
CA ASN A 347 -30.06 -25.33 54.21
C ASN A 347 -29.07 -25.97 55.19
N SER A 348 -27.79 -25.63 55.06
CA SER A 348 -26.75 -26.14 55.95
C SER A 348 -26.97 -25.59 57.36
N SER A 349 -26.84 -26.45 58.38
CA SER A 349 -26.92 -26.06 59.79
C SER A 349 -25.75 -25.17 60.24
N GLN A 350 -24.72 -25.03 59.40
CA GLN A 350 -23.60 -24.12 59.65
C GLN A 350 -23.97 -22.66 59.34
N CYS A 351 -25.06 -22.44 58.60
CA CYS A 351 -25.66 -21.14 58.38
C CYS A 351 -26.86 -20.97 59.34
N ALA A 352 -27.01 -19.78 59.91
CA ALA A 352 -28.05 -19.42 60.86
C ALA A 352 -29.41 -19.85 60.34
N GLU A 353 -30.11 -20.61 61.19
CA GLU A 353 -31.46 -21.14 60.93
C GLU A 353 -31.62 -21.89 59.59
N SER A 354 -30.51 -22.44 59.05
CA SER A 354 -30.50 -23.10 57.74
C SER A 354 -30.93 -22.17 56.58
N GLN A 355 -30.71 -20.86 56.72
CA GLN A 355 -31.08 -19.82 55.75
C GLN A 355 -29.99 -19.58 54.69
N GLY A 356 -29.18 -20.59 54.40
CA GLY A 356 -28.07 -20.48 53.46
C GLY A 356 -27.51 -21.83 53.05
N ALA A 357 -26.75 -21.83 51.96
CA ALA A 357 -25.95 -22.95 51.54
C ALA A 357 -24.51 -22.77 52.03
N PHE A 358 -23.93 -23.80 52.65
CA PHE A 358 -22.52 -23.74 53.05
C PHE A 358 -21.65 -24.23 51.89
N GLN A 359 -20.80 -23.35 51.36
CA GLN A 359 -19.92 -23.64 50.23
C GLN A 359 -18.50 -23.16 50.54
N CYS A 360 -17.53 -24.07 50.46
CA CYS A 360 -16.11 -23.76 50.60
C CYS A 360 -15.74 -22.98 51.89
N GLY A 361 -16.41 -23.25 53.02
CA GLY A 361 -16.13 -22.60 54.30
C GLY A 361 -16.91 -21.32 54.58
N VAL A 362 -17.82 -20.91 53.67
CA VAL A 362 -18.60 -19.68 53.78
C VAL A 362 -20.08 -19.97 53.55
N CYS A 363 -20.96 -19.20 54.18
CA CYS A 363 -22.40 -19.27 53.94
C CYS A 363 -22.83 -18.38 52.76
N VAL A 364 -23.46 -18.99 51.76
CA VAL A 364 -24.17 -18.32 50.67
C VAL A 364 -25.64 -18.24 51.06
N CYS A 365 -26.05 -17.06 51.55
CA CYS A 365 -27.38 -16.87 52.13
C CYS A 365 -28.50 -16.89 51.08
N GLN A 366 -29.68 -17.32 51.52
CA GLN A 366 -30.89 -17.24 50.72
C GLN A 366 -31.33 -15.78 50.54
N PRO A 367 -32.09 -15.46 49.46
CA PRO A 367 -32.61 -14.12 49.25
C PRO A 367 -33.37 -13.60 50.49
N GLY A 368 -32.97 -12.45 51.00
CA GLY A 368 -33.52 -11.84 52.22
C GLY A 368 -32.72 -12.08 53.51
N PHE A 369 -31.71 -12.94 53.48
CA PHE A 369 -30.80 -13.18 54.61
C PHE A 369 -29.36 -12.80 54.29
N LEU A 370 -28.66 -12.17 55.24
CA LEU A 370 -27.32 -11.61 55.05
C LEU A 370 -26.49 -11.74 56.34
N GLY A 371 -25.17 -11.57 56.24
CA GLY A 371 -24.22 -11.78 57.34
C GLY A 371 -23.32 -12.98 57.10
N ALA A 372 -22.24 -13.12 57.89
CA ALA A 372 -21.25 -14.19 57.70
C ALA A 372 -21.84 -15.59 57.90
N GLN A 373 -22.95 -15.66 58.64
CA GLN A 373 -23.73 -16.86 58.89
C GLN A 373 -25.20 -16.71 58.46
N CYS A 374 -25.60 -15.69 57.71
CA CYS A 374 -27.01 -15.43 57.34
C CYS A 374 -27.92 -15.06 58.54
N GLU A 375 -27.34 -14.44 59.56
CA GLU A 375 -27.99 -14.09 60.83
C GLU A 375 -28.96 -12.91 60.76
N CYS A 376 -28.92 -12.13 59.68
CA CYS A 376 -29.72 -10.91 59.52
C CYS A 376 -30.86 -11.09 58.51
N ASN A 377 -32.04 -10.56 58.83
CA ASN A 377 -33.18 -10.41 57.92
C ASN A 377 -33.54 -8.92 57.70
N GLU A 378 -34.44 -8.61 56.76
CA GLU A 378 -34.90 -7.25 56.45
C GLU A 378 -35.41 -6.44 57.66
N GLU A 379 -35.95 -7.09 58.70
CA GLU A 379 -36.51 -6.43 59.88
C GLU A 379 -35.44 -6.05 60.94
N SER A 380 -34.27 -6.69 60.89
CA SER A 380 -33.18 -6.53 61.87
C SER A 380 -32.15 -5.44 61.55
N ALA A 381 -32.31 -4.76 60.40
CA ALA A 381 -31.37 -3.75 59.90
C ALA A 381 -31.49 -2.39 60.63
N LEU A 382 -30.85 -2.27 61.79
CA LEU A 382 -30.60 -0.97 62.42
C LEU A 382 -29.72 -0.08 61.50
N LEU A 383 -30.31 1.03 61.08
CA LEU A 383 -29.98 1.90 59.93
C LEU A 383 -28.74 2.82 60.05
N SER A 384 -27.81 2.61 60.98
CA SER A 384 -26.82 3.67 61.31
C SER A 384 -25.44 3.59 60.66
N ASN A 385 -25.07 2.50 59.98
CA ASN A 385 -23.68 2.31 59.49
C ASN A 385 -23.49 2.27 57.97
N CYS A 386 -24.52 2.55 57.16
CA CYS A 386 -24.44 2.47 55.68
C CYS A 386 -24.39 3.83 54.97
N ARG A 387 -23.99 4.88 55.69
CA ARG A 387 -23.76 6.21 55.11
C ARG A 387 -22.32 6.60 55.34
N ALA A 388 -21.65 7.07 54.29
CA ALA A 388 -20.29 7.58 54.40
C ALA A 388 -20.25 8.83 55.29
N ASN A 389 -21.21 9.75 55.09
CA ASN A 389 -21.40 10.98 55.87
C ASN A 389 -22.88 11.22 56.17
N ASN A 390 -23.23 12.07 57.13
CA ASN A 390 -24.64 12.37 57.45
C ASN A 390 -25.45 12.95 56.26
N GLU A 391 -24.77 13.53 55.27
CA GLU A 391 -25.35 14.09 54.04
C GLU A 391 -25.37 13.11 52.85
N SER A 392 -24.65 11.98 52.91
CA SER A 392 -24.63 11.01 51.82
C SER A 392 -25.91 10.16 51.83
N GLU A 393 -26.44 9.85 50.64
CA GLU A 393 -27.50 8.87 50.48
C GLU A 393 -27.07 7.50 51.00
N LEU A 394 -28.05 6.66 51.37
CA LEU A 394 -27.79 5.30 51.82
C LEU A 394 -27.08 4.54 50.71
N CYS A 395 -25.89 3.98 50.99
CA CYS A 395 -25.07 3.28 50.00
C CYS A 395 -24.90 4.05 48.66
N ASN A 396 -24.79 5.38 48.74
CA ASN A 396 -24.68 6.30 47.60
C ASN A 396 -25.77 6.11 46.51
N GLY A 397 -26.94 5.57 46.88
CA GLY A 397 -28.04 5.29 45.95
C GLY A 397 -27.76 4.16 44.95
N GLN A 398 -26.60 3.49 45.06
CA GLN A 398 -26.15 2.42 44.17
C GLN A 398 -26.19 1.04 44.83
N GLY A 399 -26.84 0.95 45.99
CA GLY A 399 -27.00 -0.28 46.73
C GLY A 399 -28.05 -0.16 47.81
N GLU A 400 -28.27 -1.26 48.49
CA GLU A 400 -29.19 -1.36 49.61
C GLU A 400 -28.39 -1.67 50.89
N CYS A 401 -28.78 -1.03 51.99
CA CYS A 401 -28.14 -1.23 53.29
C CYS A 401 -28.80 -2.41 53.99
N TYR A 402 -27.99 -3.41 54.31
CA TYR A 402 -28.45 -4.57 55.04
C TYR A 402 -27.51 -4.86 56.21
N CYS A 403 -28.08 -4.89 57.42
CA CYS A 403 -27.33 -5.16 58.64
C CYS A 403 -26.08 -4.29 58.87
N GLY A 404 -26.14 -3.02 58.45
CA GLY A 404 -25.04 -2.06 58.63
C GLY A 404 -23.91 -2.19 57.59
N GLN A 405 -24.10 -2.98 56.53
CA GLN A 405 -23.18 -3.09 55.40
C GLN A 405 -23.94 -2.84 54.08
N CYS A 406 -23.30 -2.17 53.14
CA CYS A 406 -23.89 -1.91 51.83
C CYS A 406 -23.71 -3.09 50.88
N VAL A 407 -24.82 -3.50 50.24
CA VAL A 407 -24.81 -4.46 49.13
C VAL A 407 -25.10 -3.70 47.85
N CYS A 408 -24.10 -3.62 46.97
CA CYS A 408 -24.19 -2.83 45.75
C CYS A 408 -25.03 -3.54 44.68
N HIS A 409 -25.81 -2.76 43.93
CA HIS A 409 -26.61 -3.30 42.84
C HIS A 409 -25.72 -3.91 41.75
N ALA A 410 -26.23 -4.97 41.12
CA ALA A 410 -25.61 -5.50 39.91
C ALA A 410 -25.79 -4.51 38.76
N SER A 411 -24.72 -4.24 38.02
CA SER A 411 -24.72 -3.36 36.85
C SER A 411 -24.37 -4.16 35.61
N SER A 412 -25.05 -3.87 34.49
CA SER A 412 -24.71 -4.43 33.18
C SER A 412 -23.43 -3.84 32.59
N PHE A 413 -22.94 -2.72 33.16
CA PHE A 413 -21.78 -1.98 32.66
C PHE A 413 -20.47 -2.37 33.37
N GLY A 414 -20.56 -3.05 34.51
CA GLY A 414 -19.42 -3.52 35.27
C GLY A 414 -19.77 -3.74 36.75
N ARG A 415 -18.78 -3.57 37.63
CA ARG A 415 -18.92 -3.84 39.07
C ARG A 415 -18.93 -2.54 39.87
N ILE A 416 -19.93 -2.41 40.73
CA ILE A 416 -19.99 -1.39 41.79
C ILE A 416 -19.45 -2.00 43.07
N TYR A 417 -18.60 -1.29 43.79
CA TYR A 417 -17.91 -1.75 45.00
C TYR A 417 -17.59 -0.58 45.94
N GLY A 418 -16.95 -0.88 47.07
CA GLY A 418 -16.71 0.08 48.14
C GLY A 418 -17.59 -0.21 49.35
N SER A 419 -17.24 0.37 50.49
CA SER A 419 -17.95 0.09 51.76
C SER A 419 -19.36 0.67 51.76
N TYR A 420 -19.60 1.67 50.90
CA TYR A 420 -20.84 2.40 50.72
C TYR A 420 -21.27 2.42 49.25
N CYS A 421 -20.78 1.50 48.40
CA CYS A 421 -21.06 1.45 46.95
C CYS A 421 -20.70 2.76 46.22
N GLU A 422 -19.63 3.40 46.66
CA GLU A 422 -19.13 4.68 46.15
C GLU A 422 -18.27 4.55 44.89
N CYS A 423 -17.76 3.34 44.59
CA CYS A 423 -16.83 3.10 43.49
C CYS A 423 -17.43 2.20 42.43
N ASP A 424 -16.99 2.42 41.19
CA ASP A 424 -17.24 1.53 40.08
C ASP A 424 -16.00 1.43 39.19
N ASN A 425 -16.00 0.45 38.28
CA ASN A 425 -14.90 0.19 37.36
C ASN A 425 -15.22 0.51 35.89
N TYR A 426 -16.24 1.33 35.60
CA TYR A 426 -16.72 1.59 34.23
C TYR A 426 -16.99 3.06 33.90
N SER A 427 -16.98 3.93 34.90
CA SER A 427 -17.23 5.37 34.80
C SER A 427 -15.98 6.20 34.51
N CYS A 428 -14.81 5.57 34.38
CA CYS A 428 -13.59 6.29 33.99
C CYS A 428 -13.65 6.86 32.57
N VAL A 429 -12.70 7.76 32.27
CA VAL A 429 -12.57 8.40 30.96
C VAL A 429 -12.25 7.39 29.85
N ARG A 430 -12.72 7.69 28.63
CA ARG A 430 -12.52 6.86 27.44
C ARG A 430 -11.70 7.59 26.38
N PHE A 431 -10.76 6.91 25.75
CA PHE A 431 -10.00 7.40 24.59
C PHE A 431 -10.29 6.50 23.39
N ARG A 432 -10.79 7.09 22.30
CA ARG A 432 -11.19 6.37 21.08
C ARG A 432 -12.18 5.21 21.31
N GLY A 433 -13.04 5.33 22.32
CA GLY A 433 -14.04 4.32 22.67
C GLY A 433 -13.59 3.33 23.75
N GLU A 434 -12.28 3.23 24.02
CA GLU A 434 -11.72 2.33 25.02
C GLU A 434 -11.61 2.99 26.40
N LEU A 435 -11.98 2.24 27.46
CA LEU A 435 -11.86 2.69 28.86
C LEU A 435 -10.38 2.78 29.24
N CYS A 436 -9.95 3.92 29.80
CA CYS A 436 -8.54 4.19 30.12
C CYS A 436 -7.59 3.93 28.92
N GLY A 437 -8.06 4.20 27.70
CA GLY A 437 -7.28 4.04 26.47
C GLY A 437 -6.83 2.61 26.18
N GLY A 438 -7.37 1.61 26.89
CA GLY A 438 -6.97 0.19 26.76
C GLY A 438 -5.65 -0.17 27.46
N HIS A 439 -5.03 0.77 28.18
CA HIS A 439 -3.71 0.61 28.82
C HIS A 439 -3.73 0.97 30.32
N GLY A 440 -4.87 0.75 30.97
CA GLY A 440 -5.06 1.06 32.37
C GLY A 440 -6.30 0.41 32.94
N VAL A 441 -6.30 0.24 34.26
CA VAL A 441 -7.43 -0.30 35.01
C VAL A 441 -8.22 0.86 35.61
N CYS A 442 -9.52 0.91 35.34
CA CYS A 442 -10.42 1.87 35.97
C CYS A 442 -10.66 1.47 37.43
N ASP A 443 -10.32 2.35 38.35
CA ASP A 443 -10.55 2.17 39.79
C ASP A 443 -11.18 3.44 40.36
N CYS A 444 -12.46 3.34 40.74
CA CYS A 444 -13.22 4.41 41.40
C CYS A 444 -13.18 5.77 40.66
N GLY A 445 -13.33 5.73 39.33
CA GLY A 445 -13.35 6.93 38.48
C GLY A 445 -11.97 7.45 38.06
N GLU A 446 -10.88 6.82 38.51
CA GLU A 446 -9.52 7.16 38.10
C GLU A 446 -8.89 6.02 37.28
N CYS A 447 -8.19 6.38 36.19
CA CYS A 447 -7.46 5.41 35.38
C CYS A 447 -6.07 5.16 35.98
N ARG A 448 -5.85 3.95 36.50
CA ARG A 448 -4.52 3.50 36.91
C ARG A 448 -3.79 2.93 35.70
N CYS A 449 -2.88 3.72 35.13
CA CYS A 449 -2.14 3.33 33.94
C CYS A 449 -1.17 2.18 34.23
N GLU A 450 -1.02 1.30 33.24
CA GLU A 450 -0.04 0.24 33.25
C GLU A 450 1.40 0.79 33.11
N SER A 451 2.39 -0.02 33.48
CA SER A 451 3.80 0.32 33.35
C SER A 451 4.12 0.76 31.92
N GLY A 452 4.72 1.93 31.75
CA GLY A 452 5.03 2.46 30.41
C GLY A 452 3.96 3.38 29.82
N TRP A 453 2.84 3.61 30.52
CA TRP A 453 1.76 4.51 30.08
C TRP A 453 1.48 5.59 31.12
N THR A 454 1.09 6.76 30.62
CA THR A 454 0.87 7.96 31.45
C THR A 454 -0.29 8.80 30.89
N GLY A 455 -0.73 9.78 31.69
CA GLY A 455 -1.82 10.68 31.36
C GLY A 455 -3.17 10.21 31.91
N GLU A 456 -4.13 11.13 32.02
CA GLU A 456 -5.47 10.86 32.57
C GLU A 456 -6.22 9.75 31.83
N TYR A 457 -5.95 9.61 30.52
CA TYR A 457 -6.55 8.60 29.65
C TYR A 457 -5.66 7.37 29.45
N CYS A 458 -4.48 7.31 30.08
CA CYS A 458 -3.44 6.28 29.84
C CYS A 458 -3.07 6.07 28.36
N ASN A 459 -3.14 7.13 27.56
CA ASN A 459 -2.92 7.07 26.11
C ASN A 459 -1.49 7.48 25.71
N CYS A 460 -0.67 7.93 26.64
CA CYS A 460 0.66 8.47 26.36
C CYS A 460 1.75 7.49 26.83
N SER A 461 2.46 6.87 25.88
CA SER A 461 3.60 6.01 26.20
C SER A 461 4.75 6.82 26.80
N SER A 462 5.35 6.31 27.88
CA SER A 462 6.56 6.86 28.49
C SER A 462 7.85 6.25 27.93
N SER A 463 7.76 5.27 27.03
CA SER A 463 8.92 4.70 26.35
C SER A 463 9.47 5.66 25.29
N THR A 464 10.79 5.81 25.27
CA THR A 464 11.52 6.58 24.26
C THR A 464 12.14 5.71 23.17
N GLU A 465 11.96 4.39 23.23
CA GLU A 465 12.57 3.43 22.28
C GLU A 465 12.10 3.68 20.85
N ALA A 466 10.79 3.85 20.65
CA ALA A 466 10.20 4.15 19.34
C ALA A 466 10.73 5.47 18.72
N CYS A 467 11.17 6.40 19.56
CA CYS A 467 11.73 7.69 19.14
C CYS A 467 13.24 7.67 18.89
N THR A 468 13.94 6.57 19.18
CA THR A 468 15.40 6.52 19.12
C THR A 468 15.85 6.09 17.72
N SER A 469 16.68 6.90 17.04
CA SER A 469 17.21 6.59 15.70
C SER A 469 18.26 5.48 15.72
N GLU A 470 18.65 4.96 14.55
CA GLU A 470 19.68 3.92 14.42
C GLU A 470 21.03 4.35 15.01
N ASP A 471 21.32 5.66 14.97
CA ASP A 471 22.50 6.27 15.60
C ASP A 471 22.40 6.41 17.13
N GLY A 472 21.32 5.91 17.74
CA GLY A 472 21.06 5.99 19.19
C GLY A 472 20.62 7.37 19.68
N VAL A 473 20.29 8.29 18.77
CA VAL A 473 19.90 9.67 19.10
C VAL A 473 18.37 9.81 19.09
N LEU A 474 17.81 10.41 20.13
CA LEU A 474 16.39 10.66 20.22
C LEU A 474 15.93 11.62 19.10
N CYS A 475 14.98 11.20 18.27
CA CYS A 475 14.42 11.94 17.15
C CYS A 475 15.49 12.54 16.21
N SER A 476 16.57 11.78 15.98
CA SER A 476 17.73 12.19 15.16
C SER A 476 18.32 13.55 15.57
N GLY A 477 18.13 13.97 16.82
CA GLY A 477 18.55 15.29 17.35
C GLY A 477 17.75 16.47 16.79
N ARG A 478 16.68 16.22 16.03
CA ARG A 478 15.91 17.23 15.28
C ARG A 478 14.48 17.41 15.79
N GLY A 479 14.14 16.79 16.93
CA GLY A 479 12.81 16.84 17.53
C GLY A 479 12.78 16.43 19.00
N LYS A 480 11.58 16.35 19.55
CA LYS A 480 11.30 15.85 20.91
C LYS A 480 10.39 14.63 20.84
N CYS A 481 10.62 13.65 21.71
CA CYS A 481 9.73 12.50 21.82
C CYS A 481 8.55 12.85 22.75
N GLU A 482 7.34 12.83 22.21
CA GLU A 482 6.10 13.04 22.97
C GLU A 482 5.20 11.81 22.76
N CYS A 483 4.85 11.13 23.85
CA CYS A 483 4.02 9.92 23.84
C CYS A 483 4.52 8.80 22.91
N GLY A 484 5.83 8.58 22.84
CA GLY A 484 6.44 7.56 21.97
C GLY A 484 6.54 7.96 20.49
N ARG A 485 6.26 9.22 20.13
CA ARG A 485 6.39 9.74 18.76
C ARG A 485 7.26 10.99 18.69
N CYS A 486 8.08 11.10 17.65
CA CYS A 486 8.88 12.29 17.45
C CYS A 486 8.07 13.46 16.88
N VAL A 487 8.15 14.60 17.55
CA VAL A 487 7.67 15.90 17.09
C VAL A 487 8.88 16.70 16.62
N CYS A 488 9.03 16.83 15.30
CA CYS A 488 10.19 17.49 14.70
C CYS A 488 10.17 18.99 14.94
N SER A 489 11.23 19.52 15.55
CA SER A 489 11.39 20.94 15.87
C SER A 489 12.11 21.71 14.76
N VAL A 490 12.82 21.01 13.87
CA VAL A 490 13.59 21.61 12.77
C VAL A 490 12.70 21.74 11.52
N ALA A 491 12.67 22.93 10.91
CA ALA A 491 11.89 23.20 9.71
C ALA A 491 12.40 22.38 8.52
N GLY A 492 11.51 21.60 7.91
CA GLY A 492 11.83 20.69 6.80
C GLY A 492 12.34 19.31 7.24
N ALA A 493 12.50 19.07 8.54
CA ALA A 493 12.70 17.73 9.07
C ALA A 493 11.37 16.97 9.13
N SER A 494 11.39 15.72 8.68
CA SER A 494 10.24 14.82 8.55
C SER A 494 10.70 13.37 8.73
N GLY A 495 9.75 12.44 8.75
CA GLY A 495 10.02 11.04 9.09
C GLY A 495 9.65 10.74 10.54
N ASP A 496 9.49 9.45 10.85
CA ASP A 496 8.97 9.00 12.14
C ASP A 496 9.94 9.31 13.29
N LYS A 497 11.22 9.47 12.97
CA LYS A 497 12.30 9.84 13.90
C LYS A 497 13.00 11.14 13.47
N CYS A 498 12.34 11.97 12.66
CA CYS A 498 12.87 13.24 12.12
C CYS A 498 14.18 13.11 11.31
N GLU A 499 14.40 11.94 10.73
CA GLU A 499 15.62 11.58 10.02
C GLU A 499 15.72 12.26 8.64
N LYS A 500 14.59 12.49 7.98
CA LYS A 500 14.53 13.07 6.62
C LYS A 500 14.53 14.59 6.72
N CYS A 501 15.66 15.23 6.41
CA CYS A 501 15.72 16.68 6.31
C CYS A 501 16.48 17.15 5.06
N PRO A 502 15.80 17.26 3.91
CA PRO A 502 16.39 17.72 2.65
C PRO A 502 16.96 19.14 2.73
N THR A 503 16.47 19.96 3.65
CA THR A 503 16.88 21.35 3.87
C THR A 503 17.97 21.52 4.93
N CYS A 504 18.40 20.44 5.60
CA CYS A 504 19.42 20.46 6.65
C CYS A 504 20.86 20.35 6.07
N GLY A 505 21.19 21.21 5.11
CA GLY A 505 22.40 22.04 5.15
C GLY A 505 23.84 21.52 5.13
N ASP A 506 24.19 20.23 5.26
CA ASP A 506 25.63 19.91 5.46
C ASP A 506 26.40 19.42 4.22
N ALA A 507 25.84 18.53 3.39
CA ALA A 507 26.54 17.98 2.22
C ALA A 507 26.38 18.83 0.93
N CYS A 508 25.17 19.34 0.66
CA CYS A 508 24.91 20.13 -0.55
C CYS A 508 25.54 21.53 -0.46
N SER A 509 25.50 22.17 0.71
CA SER A 509 26.01 23.54 0.93
C SER A 509 27.53 23.62 0.80
N SER A 510 28.21 22.58 1.26
CA SER A 510 29.67 22.51 1.27
C SER A 510 30.26 22.21 -0.11
N ALA A 511 29.55 21.46 -0.95
CA ALA A 511 29.90 21.23 -2.36
C ALA A 511 29.60 22.42 -3.29
N ARG A 512 28.76 23.38 -2.85
CA ARG A 512 28.32 24.55 -3.64
C ARG A 512 29.46 25.32 -4.29
N ALA A 513 30.47 25.69 -3.50
CA ALA A 513 31.57 26.55 -3.96
C ALA A 513 32.43 25.86 -5.04
N CYS A 514 32.56 24.53 -4.98
CA CYS A 514 33.29 23.78 -6.00
C CYS A 514 32.48 23.64 -7.29
N VAL A 515 31.19 23.31 -7.17
CA VAL A 515 30.28 23.17 -8.31
C VAL A 515 30.10 24.50 -9.07
N GLU A 516 30.01 25.63 -8.36
CA GLU A 516 29.94 26.97 -8.97
C GLU A 516 31.24 27.29 -9.77
N CYS A 517 32.41 26.90 -9.27
CA CYS A 517 33.70 27.08 -9.97
C CYS A 517 33.72 26.34 -11.32
N HIS A 518 33.32 25.06 -11.35
CA HIS A 518 33.30 24.24 -12.57
C HIS A 518 32.25 24.66 -13.60
N LEU A 519 31.23 25.41 -13.19
CA LEU A 519 30.15 25.84 -14.05
C LEU A 519 30.36 27.24 -14.66
N GLN A 520 31.05 28.15 -13.94
CA GLN A 520 31.26 29.53 -14.39
C GLN A 520 32.49 29.70 -15.28
N ASP A 521 33.63 29.06 -14.99
CA ASP A 521 34.87 29.20 -15.77
C ASP A 521 35.05 28.02 -16.73
N LYS A 522 34.67 28.23 -18.00
CA LYS A 522 34.84 27.21 -19.06
C LYS A 522 36.28 27.04 -19.54
N ASP A 523 37.17 27.99 -19.23
CA ASP A 523 38.53 28.05 -19.79
C ASP A 523 39.64 27.59 -18.80
N ASP A 524 39.35 27.35 -17.51
CA ASP A 524 40.37 27.02 -16.48
C ASP A 524 39.93 25.89 -15.50
N ALA A 525 39.41 24.77 -16.02
CA ALA A 525 38.96 23.63 -15.21
C ALA A 525 40.06 23.06 -14.27
N GLU A 526 41.32 23.10 -14.69
CA GLU A 526 42.47 22.56 -13.95
C GLU A 526 42.81 23.38 -12.69
N LEU A 527 42.44 24.68 -12.66
CA LEU A 527 42.64 25.57 -11.52
C LEU A 527 41.56 25.35 -10.44
N CYS A 528 40.33 25.03 -10.85
CA CYS A 528 39.24 24.65 -9.94
C CYS A 528 39.52 23.30 -9.26
N ASP A 529 40.03 22.30 -9.99
CA ASP A 529 40.39 20.99 -9.43
C ASP A 529 41.45 21.11 -8.31
N GLN A 530 42.48 21.94 -8.50
CA GLN A 530 43.50 22.19 -7.47
C GLN A 530 42.94 22.91 -6.23
N ARG A 531 41.93 23.77 -6.41
CA ARG A 531 41.30 24.54 -5.33
C ARG A 531 40.28 23.71 -4.55
N CYS A 532 39.61 22.77 -5.23
CA CYS A 532 38.67 21.81 -4.64
C CYS A 532 39.36 20.60 -3.98
N SER A 533 40.65 20.37 -4.24
CA SER A 533 41.42 19.26 -3.67
C SER A 533 42.18 19.61 -2.37
N LEU A 534 42.04 20.84 -1.84
CA LEU A 534 42.75 21.29 -0.62
C LEU A 534 41.94 20.97 0.66
N PRO A 535 42.57 20.48 1.74
CA PRO A 535 41.89 20.20 3.01
C PRO A 535 41.21 21.45 3.61
N PRO A 536 40.04 21.31 4.26
CA PRO A 536 39.52 20.07 4.84
C PRO A 536 38.51 19.32 3.95
N TYR A 537 38.31 19.74 2.70
CA TYR A 537 37.29 19.17 1.84
C TYR A 537 37.87 18.78 0.48
N GLY A 538 38.39 17.56 0.36
CA GLY A 538 38.79 17.00 -0.92
C GLY A 538 37.56 16.62 -1.73
N TYR A 539 37.05 17.55 -2.54
CA TYR A 539 35.94 17.29 -3.47
C TYR A 539 36.50 16.98 -4.86
N VAL A 540 36.07 15.86 -5.43
CA VAL A 540 36.26 15.56 -6.86
C VAL A 540 34.98 15.93 -7.59
N CYS A 541 35.06 16.88 -8.52
CA CYS A 541 33.92 17.33 -9.30
C CYS A 541 34.06 16.86 -10.75
N SER A 542 33.34 15.80 -11.15
CA SER A 542 33.41 15.27 -12.51
C SER A 542 32.18 15.61 -13.35
N ARG A 543 32.41 15.94 -14.62
CA ARG A 543 31.35 16.20 -15.62
C ARG A 543 30.80 14.92 -16.26
N PHE A 544 31.54 13.81 -16.15
CA PHE A 544 31.20 12.51 -16.74
C PHE A 544 31.28 11.43 -15.66
N PHE A 545 30.20 10.66 -15.56
CA PHE A 545 30.12 9.47 -14.70
C PHE A 545 30.87 8.33 -15.40
N SER A 546 31.89 7.75 -14.76
CA SER A 546 32.28 6.37 -15.09
C SER A 546 31.30 5.45 -14.37
N ASP A 547 30.73 4.51 -15.11
CA ASP A 547 29.64 3.58 -14.75
C ASP A 547 29.91 2.64 -13.54
N TYR A 548 30.89 2.93 -12.68
CA TYR A 548 31.48 1.95 -11.77
C TYR A 548 31.30 2.19 -10.26
N ASP A 549 30.56 3.21 -9.81
CA ASP A 549 30.25 3.36 -8.36
C ASP A 549 28.76 3.62 -8.11
N LYS A 550 28.01 2.54 -7.85
CA LYS A 550 26.60 2.53 -7.41
C LYS A 550 26.49 2.76 -5.88
N GLY A 551 27.00 3.87 -5.37
CA GLY A 551 26.72 4.30 -3.99
C GLY A 551 25.38 5.06 -3.87
N PRO A 552 24.75 5.13 -2.68
CA PRO A 552 23.57 5.97 -2.46
C PRO A 552 23.92 7.46 -2.61
N SER A 553 23.43 8.08 -3.69
CA SER A 553 23.67 9.49 -3.97
C SER A 553 22.54 10.40 -3.49
N THR A 554 22.89 11.59 -2.99
CA THR A 554 21.93 12.61 -2.59
C THR A 554 21.77 13.65 -3.70
N PRO A 555 20.57 13.83 -4.30
CA PRO A 555 20.34 14.90 -5.26
C PRO A 555 20.26 16.27 -4.55
N CYS A 556 21.02 17.24 -5.03
CA CYS A 556 21.10 18.59 -4.50
C CYS A 556 20.65 19.60 -5.56
N THR A 557 19.82 20.56 -5.16
CA THR A 557 19.41 21.70 -6.01
C THR A 557 19.65 23.01 -5.27
N LEU A 558 20.43 23.92 -5.86
CA LEU A 558 20.81 25.20 -5.27
C LEU A 558 20.59 26.36 -6.24
N MET A 559 20.27 27.54 -5.71
CA MET A 559 20.14 28.78 -6.49
C MET A 559 21.43 29.59 -6.41
N MET A 560 22.00 29.93 -7.56
CA MET A 560 23.22 30.74 -7.71
C MET A 560 22.93 32.24 -7.56
N GLU A 561 23.98 33.05 -7.38
CA GLU A 561 23.87 34.52 -7.26
C GLU A 561 23.29 35.20 -8.51
N ASN A 562 23.37 34.56 -9.68
CA ASN A 562 22.83 35.05 -10.95
C ASN A 562 21.35 34.64 -11.20
N GLU A 563 20.62 34.25 -10.16
CA GLU A 563 19.22 33.76 -10.22
C GLU A 563 19.03 32.49 -11.06
N CYS A 564 20.10 31.80 -11.43
CA CYS A 564 20.03 30.49 -12.08
C CYS A 564 19.98 29.36 -11.05
N TRP A 565 19.33 28.25 -11.40
CA TRP A 565 19.31 27.03 -10.60
C TRP A 565 20.39 26.05 -11.05
N VAL A 566 20.99 25.35 -10.09
CA VAL A 566 21.96 24.28 -10.32
C VAL A 566 21.50 23.00 -9.66
N SER A 567 21.49 21.89 -10.41
CA SER A 567 21.29 20.53 -9.87
C SER A 567 22.55 19.69 -10.01
N PHE A 568 22.90 18.94 -8.98
CA PHE A 568 24.02 18.00 -8.95
C PHE A 568 23.77 16.88 -7.94
N HIS A 569 24.54 15.80 -7.99
CA HIS A 569 24.45 14.71 -7.03
C HIS A 569 25.69 14.66 -6.15
N VAL A 570 25.52 14.33 -4.87
CA VAL A 570 26.61 14.18 -3.90
C VAL A 570 26.68 12.73 -3.42
N LEU A 571 27.88 12.15 -3.49
CA LEU A 571 28.25 10.86 -2.92
C LEU A 571 29.19 11.10 -1.75
N GLN A 572 28.96 10.39 -0.64
CA GLN A 572 29.82 10.42 0.54
C GLN A 572 30.39 9.02 0.77
N ASP A 573 31.70 8.89 0.65
CA ASP A 573 32.44 7.62 0.80
C ASP A 573 33.50 7.73 1.91
N GLU A 574 34.11 6.61 2.32
CA GLU A 574 35.14 6.56 3.38
C GLU A 574 36.37 7.45 3.08
N THR A 575 36.57 7.82 1.82
CA THR A 575 37.71 8.61 1.34
C THR A 575 37.42 10.10 1.10
N GLY A 576 36.15 10.53 1.15
CA GLY A 576 35.76 11.94 0.93
C GLY A 576 34.33 12.13 0.40
N THR A 577 33.98 13.38 0.11
CA THR A 577 32.68 13.74 -0.49
C THR A 577 32.90 14.14 -1.95
N SER A 578 32.15 13.58 -2.89
CA SER A 578 32.29 13.83 -4.34
C SER A 578 30.99 14.35 -4.94
N ALA A 579 31.07 15.35 -5.82
CA ALA A 579 29.92 15.95 -6.49
C ALA A 579 29.97 15.67 -7.99
N TYR A 580 28.86 15.24 -8.60
CA TYR A 580 28.86 14.87 -10.01
C TYR A 580 27.59 15.30 -10.74
N ASN A 581 27.70 15.37 -12.07
CA ASN A 581 26.65 15.80 -13.01
C ASN A 581 26.03 17.18 -12.70
N PRO A 582 26.82 18.26 -12.61
CA PRO A 582 26.29 19.60 -12.37
C PRO A 582 25.60 20.15 -13.62
N GLN A 583 24.33 20.56 -13.49
CA GLN A 583 23.51 21.13 -14.56
C GLN A 583 22.95 22.49 -14.13
N ILE A 584 23.02 23.49 -15.03
CA ILE A 584 22.40 24.82 -14.83
C ILE A 584 21.08 24.89 -15.61
N TYR A 585 20.01 25.37 -14.98
CA TYR A 585 18.72 25.63 -15.61
C TYR A 585 18.02 26.85 -15.00
N GLY A 586 16.99 27.36 -15.69
CA GLY A 586 16.15 28.44 -15.16
C GLY A 586 16.80 29.83 -15.11
N CYS A 587 17.88 30.07 -15.86
CA CYS A 587 18.46 31.40 -15.99
C CYS A 587 17.51 32.39 -16.69
N PRO A 588 17.36 33.64 -16.21
CA PRO A 588 16.56 34.64 -16.90
C PRO A 588 17.15 34.97 -18.28
N GLU A 589 16.43 34.66 -19.35
CA GLU A 589 16.83 34.99 -20.72
C GLU A 589 16.65 36.50 -20.98
N PRO A 590 17.60 37.18 -21.64
CA PRO A 590 17.44 38.58 -21.98
C PRO A 590 16.27 38.75 -22.97
N PRO A 591 15.39 39.74 -22.77
CA PRO A 591 14.23 39.93 -23.64
C PRO A 591 14.67 40.18 -25.07
N ASN A 592 14.02 39.51 -26.02
CA ASN A 592 14.39 39.55 -27.43
C ASN A 592 13.90 40.87 -28.07
N ILE A 593 14.65 41.94 -27.84
CA ILE A 593 14.39 43.33 -28.27
C ILE A 593 13.91 43.44 -29.73
N PRO A 594 14.51 42.77 -30.74
CA PRO A 594 14.04 42.89 -32.12
C PRO A 594 12.63 42.31 -32.34
N MET A 595 12.24 41.25 -31.63
CA MET A 595 10.92 40.64 -31.77
C MET A 595 9.81 41.54 -31.20
N ILE A 596 10.11 42.24 -30.10
CA ILE A 596 9.19 43.21 -29.49
C ILE A 596 8.97 44.41 -30.43
N ILE A 597 10.04 44.93 -31.04
CA ILE A 597 9.95 46.03 -32.02
C ILE A 597 9.09 45.62 -33.23
N LEU A 598 9.28 44.39 -33.72
CA LEU A 598 8.54 43.87 -34.87
C LEU A 598 7.04 43.67 -34.54
N GLY A 599 6.74 43.15 -33.35
CA GLY A 599 5.35 42.97 -32.88
C GLY A 599 4.60 44.30 -32.72
N VAL A 600 5.23 45.31 -32.11
CA VAL A 600 4.60 46.62 -31.90
C VAL A 600 4.40 47.35 -33.23
N SER A 601 5.38 47.32 -34.13
CA SER A 601 5.26 47.97 -35.44
C SER A 601 4.19 47.33 -36.33
N LEU A 602 4.10 46.00 -36.35
CA LEU A 602 3.05 45.30 -37.13
C LEU A 602 1.64 45.62 -36.60
N SER A 603 1.49 45.70 -35.27
CA SER A 603 0.21 45.99 -34.62
C SER A 603 -0.32 47.38 -34.99
N VAL A 604 0.56 48.40 -35.01
CA VAL A 604 0.18 49.76 -35.41
C VAL A 604 -0.27 49.81 -36.87
N VAL A 605 0.43 49.10 -37.76
CA VAL A 605 0.05 49.04 -39.19
C VAL A 605 -1.30 48.35 -39.38
N CYS A 606 -1.53 47.23 -38.69
CA CYS A 606 -2.81 46.51 -38.76
C CYS A 606 -3.99 47.37 -38.29
N ILE A 607 -3.84 48.09 -37.16
CA ILE A 607 -4.87 49.01 -36.66
C ILE A 607 -5.15 50.12 -37.68
N GLY A 608 -4.11 50.68 -38.31
CA GLY A 608 -4.26 51.69 -39.36
C GLY A 608 -5.05 51.18 -40.57
N ILE A 609 -4.79 49.97 -41.03
CA ILE A 609 -5.51 49.35 -42.17
C ILE A 609 -6.98 49.10 -41.81
N ILE A 610 -7.26 48.62 -40.59
CA ILE A 610 -8.63 48.37 -40.12
C ILE A 610 -9.41 49.69 -40.09
N LEU A 611 -8.83 50.77 -39.55
CA LEU A 611 -9.49 52.08 -39.52
C LEU A 611 -9.76 52.63 -40.91
N LEU A 612 -8.84 52.46 -41.87
CA LEU A 612 -9.05 52.85 -43.27
C LEU A 612 -10.15 52.02 -43.95
N ALA A 613 -10.22 50.72 -43.67
CA ALA A 613 -11.28 49.86 -44.19
C ALA A 613 -12.65 50.26 -43.64
N VAL A 614 -12.75 50.49 -42.32
CA VAL A 614 -13.98 50.98 -41.68
C VAL A 614 -14.39 52.33 -42.25
N TRP A 615 -13.45 53.27 -42.40
CA TRP A 615 -13.73 54.57 -43.00
C TRP A 615 -14.25 54.44 -44.44
N LYS A 616 -13.61 53.61 -45.27
CA LYS A 616 -14.04 53.38 -46.66
C LYS A 616 -15.43 52.75 -46.74
N VAL A 617 -15.76 51.82 -45.83
CA VAL A 617 -17.11 51.24 -45.74
C VAL A 617 -18.13 52.31 -45.35
N LEU A 618 -17.83 53.12 -44.33
CA LEU A 618 -18.73 54.20 -43.88
C LEU A 618 -18.99 55.23 -44.99
N VAL A 619 -17.95 55.66 -45.70
CA VAL A 619 -18.08 56.58 -46.83
C VAL A 619 -18.87 55.94 -47.96
N SER A 620 -18.59 54.68 -48.32
CA SER A 620 -19.32 54.00 -49.39
C SER A 620 -20.81 53.81 -49.06
N VAL A 621 -21.15 53.56 -47.79
CA VAL A 621 -22.54 53.50 -47.33
C VAL A 621 -23.19 54.88 -47.35
N HIS A 622 -22.48 55.93 -46.94
CA HIS A 622 -22.98 57.31 -46.99
C HIS A 622 -23.21 57.76 -48.44
N ASP A 623 -22.26 57.53 -49.33
CA ASP A 623 -22.38 57.82 -50.77
C ASP A 623 -23.55 57.05 -51.40
N ARG A 624 -23.73 55.76 -51.07
CA ARG A 624 -24.90 55.01 -51.55
C ARG A 624 -26.22 55.59 -51.04
N LYS A 625 -26.27 56.05 -49.78
CA LYS A 625 -27.45 56.73 -49.24
C LYS A 625 -27.71 58.07 -49.92
N GLU A 626 -26.68 58.87 -50.14
CA GLU A 626 -26.80 60.17 -50.82
C GLU A 626 -27.15 60.01 -52.30
N VAL A 627 -26.61 59.00 -53.00
CA VAL A 627 -27.01 58.67 -54.38
C VAL A 627 -28.46 58.22 -54.42
N ALA A 628 -28.90 57.33 -53.52
CA ALA A 628 -30.30 56.92 -53.45
C ALA A 628 -31.23 58.09 -53.12
N LYS A 629 -30.81 59.00 -52.23
CA LYS A 629 -31.53 60.23 -51.90
C LYS A 629 -31.57 61.18 -53.10
N PHE A 630 -30.47 61.35 -53.82
CA PHE A 630 -30.37 62.16 -55.03
C PHE A 630 -31.25 61.62 -56.14
N GLU A 631 -31.27 60.31 -56.39
CA GLU A 631 -32.17 59.68 -57.38
C GLU A 631 -33.65 59.86 -56.97
N ALA A 632 -33.97 59.74 -55.68
CA ALA A 632 -35.31 60.01 -55.16
C ALA A 632 -35.72 61.49 -55.28
N GLU A 633 -34.80 62.43 -55.06
CA GLU A 633 -35.01 63.87 -55.29
C GLU A 633 -35.12 64.19 -56.78
N ARG A 634 -34.32 63.56 -57.64
CA ARG A 634 -34.38 63.70 -59.11
C ARG A 634 -35.70 63.17 -59.68
N ALA A 635 -36.23 62.07 -59.14
CA ALA A 635 -37.54 61.53 -59.50
C ALA A 635 -38.72 62.42 -59.03
N LYS A 636 -38.55 63.16 -57.93
CA LYS A 636 -39.54 64.14 -57.43
C LYS A 636 -39.40 65.52 -58.09
N ALA A 637 -38.23 65.85 -58.64
CA ALA A 637 -37.97 67.08 -59.37
C ALA A 637 -38.39 66.98 -60.85
N LYS A 638 -39.70 66.98 -61.11
CA LYS A 638 -40.24 67.28 -62.45
C LYS A 638 -40.01 68.77 -62.75
N TRP A 639 -38.88 69.11 -63.35
CA TRP A 639 -38.66 70.42 -63.97
C TRP A 639 -39.30 70.44 -65.37
N GLN A 640 -40.24 71.37 -65.57
CA GLN A 640 -40.73 71.73 -66.90
C GLN A 640 -39.59 72.41 -67.67
N SER A 641 -39.24 71.86 -68.83
CA SER A 641 -38.26 72.43 -69.74
C SER A 641 -38.75 73.76 -70.30
N GLY A 642 -38.06 74.85 -69.98
CA GLY A 642 -38.13 76.09 -70.74
C GLY A 642 -38.44 77.34 -69.92
N THR A 643 -37.45 77.90 -69.23
CA THR A 643 -37.03 79.32 -69.31
C THR A 643 -35.92 79.59 -68.29
N ASN A 644 -34.81 80.18 -68.77
CA ASN A 644 -33.64 80.55 -67.98
C ASN A 644 -33.95 81.84 -67.18
N PRO A 645 -33.94 81.80 -65.82
CA PRO A 645 -34.35 82.93 -64.99
C PRO A 645 -33.37 84.13 -64.96
N LEU A 646 -32.27 84.11 -65.74
CA LEU A 646 -31.28 85.20 -65.77
C LEU A 646 -31.16 85.92 -67.13
N PHE A 647 -31.99 85.61 -68.12
CA PHE A 647 -31.90 86.23 -69.45
C PHE A 647 -32.84 87.44 -69.60
N ARG A 648 -32.27 88.64 -69.77
CA ARG A 648 -32.98 89.87 -70.18
C ARG A 648 -32.54 90.29 -71.58
N SER A 649 -33.44 90.25 -72.56
CA SER A 649 -33.17 90.66 -73.95
C SER A 649 -33.40 92.17 -74.18
N SER A 650 -32.45 92.84 -74.82
CA SER A 650 -32.44 94.27 -75.14
C SER A 650 -33.06 94.60 -76.51
N THR A 651 -34.30 94.19 -76.76
CA THR A 651 -35.04 94.62 -77.95
C THR A 651 -36.47 95.01 -77.58
N SER A 652 -36.75 96.31 -77.65
CA SER A 652 -38.08 96.88 -77.40
C SER A 652 -38.96 96.73 -78.64
N THR A 653 -40.11 96.08 -78.48
CA THR A 653 -41.12 95.98 -79.53
C THR A 653 -42.32 96.81 -79.10
N PHE A 654 -42.71 97.79 -79.91
CA PHE A 654 -43.93 98.58 -79.69
C PHE A 654 -45.06 97.99 -80.52
N LYS A 655 -46.25 97.82 -79.93
CA LYS A 655 -47.50 97.62 -80.68
C LYS A 655 -48.60 98.45 -80.02
N ASN A 656 -48.93 99.55 -80.69
CA ASN A 656 -50.03 100.45 -80.35
C ASN A 656 -51.37 99.85 -80.83
N VAL A 657 -52.43 100.15 -80.08
CA VAL A 657 -53.71 99.48 -80.03
C VAL A 657 -54.62 99.98 -81.14
N THR A 658 -54.66 99.31 -82.29
CA THR A 658 -55.80 99.45 -83.21
C THR A 658 -55.94 98.24 -84.13
N TYR A 659 -57.09 97.58 -83.96
CA TYR A 659 -57.87 96.81 -84.92
C TYR A 659 -57.54 95.32 -85.21
N LYS A 660 -58.39 94.49 -84.57
CA LYS A 660 -58.96 93.21 -85.00
C LYS A 660 -58.94 92.97 -86.51
N ASN A 661 -58.52 91.76 -86.94
CA ASN A 661 -59.47 90.80 -87.53
C ASN A 661 -58.91 89.37 -87.65
N THR A 662 -59.84 88.43 -87.44
CA THR A 662 -60.05 87.10 -88.07
C THR A 662 -58.89 86.42 -88.80
N GLU A 663 -58.68 85.11 -88.71
CA GLU A 663 -59.67 84.03 -88.69
C GLU A 663 -58.94 82.68 -88.44
N ARG A 664 -59.69 81.69 -87.94
CA ARG A 664 -59.74 80.24 -88.33
C ARG A 664 -58.41 79.46 -88.48
N GLU A 665 -58.31 78.18 -88.15
CA GLU A 665 -59.31 77.15 -87.91
C GLU A 665 -58.65 75.98 -87.14
N LYS A 666 -59.54 75.22 -86.50
CA LYS A 666 -59.41 73.85 -85.98
C LYS A 666 -58.65 72.90 -86.94
N ILE A 667 -58.14 71.75 -86.49
CA ILE A 667 -58.89 70.49 -86.30
C ILE A 667 -57.93 69.49 -85.61
N ILE A 668 -58.20 69.04 -84.37
CA ILE A 668 -58.84 67.76 -83.97
C ILE A 668 -57.88 66.57 -84.22
N THR A 669 -57.49 65.72 -83.26
CA THR A 669 -58.16 64.56 -82.59
C THR A 669 -56.99 63.75 -81.97
N MET A 670 -57.06 62.82 -81.01
CA MET A 670 -58.09 62.17 -80.20
C MET A 670 -57.32 61.38 -79.11
N ASP A 671 -57.90 61.30 -77.90
CA ASP A 671 -58.16 60.09 -77.12
C ASP A 671 -57.05 59.05 -76.91
N HIS A 672 -56.67 58.82 -75.65
CA HIS A 672 -57.21 57.78 -74.74
C HIS A 672 -56.14 56.67 -74.60
N TYR A 673 -56.00 55.94 -73.48
CA TYR A 673 -56.82 55.74 -72.29
C TYR A 673 -55.87 55.56 -71.10
#